data_AF-A0AAU9IQB0-F1
#
_entry.id   AF-A0AAU9IQB0-F1
#
_cell.length_a   1.000
_cell.length_b   1.000
_cell.length_c   1.000
_cell.angle_alpha   90.00
_cell.angle_beta   90.00
_cell.angle_gamma   90.00
#
_symmetry.space_group_name_H-M   'P 1'
#
loop_
_entity.id
_entity.type
_entity.pdbx_description
1 polymer ?
#
loop_
_entity_poly.entity_id
_entity_poly.type
_entity_poly.pdbx_seq_one_letter_code
_entity_poly.pdbx_strand_id
1 'polypeptide(L)'
;MWRALLFLSIGVFAVCPKYQCHTGGFNVGPTCAYPTATNDIMMQMCDASSQSRVCLVTPQITHNFTCQPFDNTRPIQLNYPGEFCHSNSQCLSGYCANNACQGQPLGGMCVSHADCNVGLFCNQAGHCIKQLGISNSCNSDWDCQNNLACNRTLYNPGLCLLYYSIANGDAVGMCVTELSEGVSNLCISGSCAQQKPNTNGEGFCQPSIKTVGKFPSKCVGDTDCVGQNTQNTKYTGTCACGMNPTGESYCNSWSGDEPNQIVQEIWVQHVNSVGIANCHTMRRFAPTCLYHTMPPAQIVNYTQNEMMSADLARYQNNDVCTQTIFNRDYYRVSPQSFTCKAYGCDTKNPWATETCLTYQEGSNKFAIKECENKLYCNTQETLGNEWMNSTCGPAPTVAPAYPGMQCKANSDCLSGKCIGGACRGAIQNDPCNDDYDCNPGLYCYALNMVFRCVPQIPIGQQGCATDYDCVTNAGCNATKEYPIGECVAYFSVQLGTEVPCPISGTNYLCESGSCYNNGKDDRGVCVPPPKSVNFGATCQTSNDCMGINSNNQSFVGQCQCGYNPWGYKYCNAFAGDPPGALFVKKVSPLYKLSQITMCHTALRFNTNCLDMVASMTGANANIYYSALLNFTNFPAYMENDECVRTVINSAFWSRLPPGPSPPPPPSPDNDDNSSAQVLIVLSSLALFI
;
A
#
# COMPACT_ATOMS: atom_id res chain seq x y z
N MET A 1 -15.31 -10.20 -3.59
CA MET A 1 -16.25 -9.55 -4.54
C MET A 1 -15.69 -8.20 -4.96
N TRP A 2 -14.74 -8.19 -5.89
CA TRP A 2 -14.31 -6.99 -6.59
C TRP A 2 -14.05 -7.41 -8.04
N ARG A 3 -15.09 -7.33 -8.88
CA ARG A 3 -14.93 -7.46 -10.33
C ARG A 3 -15.59 -6.27 -10.98
N ALA A 4 -14.79 -5.57 -11.79
CA ALA A 4 -15.21 -4.45 -12.60
C ALA A 4 -16.22 -4.92 -13.65
N LEU A 5 -17.26 -4.10 -13.86
CA LEU A 5 -18.17 -4.07 -15.01
C LEU A 5 -18.31 -5.38 -15.78
N LEU A 6 -19.24 -6.22 -15.32
CA LEU A 6 -19.83 -7.29 -16.12
C LEU A 6 -20.52 -6.70 -17.35
N PHE A 7 -20.03 -7.02 -18.55
CA PHE A 7 -20.77 -6.83 -19.78
C PHE A 7 -21.85 -7.89 -19.87
N LEU A 8 -23.05 -7.55 -19.42
CA LEU A 8 -24.25 -8.32 -19.75
C LEU A 8 -24.62 -8.04 -21.21
N SER A 9 -24.05 -8.80 -22.15
CA SER A 9 -24.65 -8.97 -23.47
C SER A 9 -25.86 -9.91 -23.30
N ILE A 10 -27.05 -9.34 -23.17
CA ILE A 10 -28.30 -10.10 -23.09
C ILE A 10 -28.51 -10.79 -24.44
N GLY A 11 -28.59 -12.12 -24.42
CA GLY A 11 -28.76 -12.93 -25.61
C GLY A 11 -30.12 -12.72 -26.29
N VAL A 12 -30.09 -12.28 -27.55
CA VAL A 12 -31.03 -12.66 -28.60
C VAL A 12 -30.29 -12.60 -29.94
N PHE A 13 -29.87 -13.76 -30.48
CA PHE A 13 -29.43 -13.97 -31.88
C PHE A 13 -28.56 -12.89 -32.54
N ALA A 14 -27.68 -12.21 -31.81
CA ALA A 14 -26.86 -11.14 -32.36
C ALA A 14 -25.55 -11.72 -32.91
N VAL A 15 -25.32 -11.55 -34.21
CA VAL A 15 -23.99 -11.73 -34.82
C VAL A 15 -23.01 -10.85 -34.05
N CYS A 16 -21.95 -11.44 -33.50
CA CYS A 16 -20.95 -10.67 -32.75
C CYS A 16 -20.26 -9.64 -33.67
N PRO A 17 -20.06 -8.40 -33.20
CA PRO A 17 -19.36 -7.39 -33.97
C PRO A 17 -17.91 -7.82 -34.20
N LYS A 18 -17.39 -7.57 -35.40
CA LYS A 18 -15.98 -7.80 -35.73
C LYS A 18 -15.15 -6.61 -35.28
N TYR A 19 -13.99 -6.86 -34.71
CA TYR A 19 -13.03 -5.84 -34.30
C TYR A 19 -11.80 -5.93 -35.20
N GLN A 20 -11.63 -4.96 -36.09
CA GLN A 20 -10.62 -5.02 -37.14
C GLN A 20 -9.76 -3.76 -37.21
N CYS A 21 -8.45 -3.96 -37.35
CA CYS A 21 -7.53 -2.93 -37.81
C CYS A 21 -7.88 -2.48 -39.23
N HIS A 22 -7.95 -1.18 -39.42
CA HIS A 22 -8.07 -0.57 -40.74
C HIS A 22 -6.83 -0.87 -41.59
N THR A 23 -7.02 -1.52 -42.74
CA THR A 23 -5.98 -1.82 -43.70
C THR A 23 -5.82 -0.64 -44.67
N GLY A 24 -4.64 0.01 -44.69
CA GLY A 24 -4.32 1.08 -45.65
C GLY A 24 -3.74 2.39 -45.10
N GLY A 25 -3.37 2.47 -43.81
CA GLY A 25 -2.82 3.70 -43.21
C GLY A 25 -3.88 4.79 -42.94
N PHE A 26 -3.44 5.96 -42.46
CA PHE A 26 -4.20 7.12 -41.93
C PHE A 26 -5.20 7.80 -42.90
N ASN A 27 -6.04 7.05 -43.60
CA ASN A 27 -7.02 7.61 -44.53
C ASN A 27 -8.30 8.13 -43.85
N VAL A 28 -8.43 8.04 -42.51
CA VAL A 28 -9.66 8.40 -41.76
C VAL A 28 -9.44 9.56 -40.75
N GLY A 29 -8.60 10.53 -41.08
CA GLY A 29 -8.37 11.71 -40.22
C GLY A 29 -7.89 11.35 -38.81
N PRO A 30 -8.22 12.12 -37.75
CA PRO A 30 -7.81 11.80 -36.38
C PRO A 30 -8.62 10.64 -35.76
N THR A 31 -9.47 9.95 -36.52
CA THR A 31 -10.37 8.89 -36.02
C THR A 31 -9.59 7.62 -35.71
N CYS A 32 -9.76 7.08 -34.51
CA CYS A 32 -9.06 5.89 -34.03
C CYS A 32 -9.97 4.68 -33.81
N ALA A 33 -11.28 4.89 -33.63
CA ALA A 33 -12.28 3.82 -33.62
C ALA A 33 -13.63 4.33 -34.13
N TYR A 34 -14.35 3.55 -34.93
CA TYR A 34 -15.70 3.89 -35.38
C TYR A 34 -16.54 2.66 -35.72
N PRO A 35 -17.87 2.72 -35.55
CA PRO A 35 -18.77 1.66 -35.96
C PRO A 35 -19.04 1.73 -37.47
N THR A 36 -19.09 0.59 -38.15
CA THR A 36 -19.48 0.49 -39.56
C THR A 36 -21.01 0.38 -39.72
N ALA A 37 -21.49 0.45 -40.96
CA ALA A 37 -22.90 0.20 -41.28
C ALA A 37 -23.39 -1.22 -40.90
N THR A 38 -22.47 -2.18 -40.73
CA THR A 38 -22.76 -3.55 -40.27
C THR A 38 -22.61 -3.73 -38.76
N ASN A 39 -22.41 -2.62 -38.01
CA ASN A 39 -22.13 -2.62 -36.57
C ASN A 39 -20.78 -3.28 -36.19
N ASP A 40 -19.89 -3.50 -37.17
CA ASP A 40 -18.51 -3.90 -36.91
C ASP A 40 -17.71 -2.69 -36.44
N ILE A 41 -16.60 -2.93 -35.75
CA ILE A 41 -15.73 -1.90 -35.20
C ILE A 41 -14.42 -1.86 -35.99
N MET A 42 -14.20 -0.75 -36.69
CA MET A 42 -12.94 -0.46 -37.38
C MET A 42 -12.05 0.43 -36.51
N MET A 43 -10.78 0.07 -36.42
CA MET A 43 -9.82 0.72 -35.53
C MET A 43 -8.52 1.10 -36.23
N GLN A 44 -7.87 2.12 -35.70
CA GLN A 44 -6.55 2.55 -36.12
C GLN A 44 -5.72 3.03 -34.93
N MET A 45 -4.43 2.69 -34.90
CA MET A 45 -3.49 3.18 -33.89
C MET A 45 -3.19 4.68 -34.07
N CYS A 46 -3.12 5.41 -32.95
CA CYS A 46 -2.68 6.80 -32.94
C CYS A 46 -1.17 6.90 -33.22
N ASP A 47 -0.74 7.91 -33.99
CA ASP A 47 0.67 8.14 -34.32
C ASP A 47 1.50 8.45 -33.05
N ALA A 48 2.69 7.86 -32.97
CA ALA A 48 3.63 7.97 -31.85
C ALA A 48 4.60 9.16 -31.97
N SER A 49 4.57 9.91 -33.08
CA SER A 49 5.67 10.80 -33.47
C SER A 49 5.76 12.15 -32.75
N SER A 50 4.75 12.60 -31.99
CA SER A 50 4.91 13.72 -31.04
C SER A 50 3.67 13.88 -30.15
N GLN A 51 3.88 13.76 -28.83
CA GLN A 51 2.87 13.65 -27.77
C GLN A 51 2.15 12.29 -27.80
N SER A 52 2.32 11.46 -26.77
CA SER A 52 1.69 10.15 -26.60
C SER A 52 0.16 10.26 -26.71
N ARG A 53 -0.37 10.17 -27.93
CA ARG A 53 -1.82 10.20 -28.19
C ARG A 53 -2.39 8.80 -28.03
N VAL A 54 -3.54 8.71 -27.40
CA VAL A 54 -4.25 7.44 -27.18
C VAL A 54 -5.66 7.52 -27.75
N CYS A 55 -6.21 6.35 -28.07
CA CYS A 55 -7.62 6.22 -28.39
C CYS A 55 -8.38 5.86 -27.11
N LEU A 56 -9.05 6.85 -26.51
CA LEU A 56 -9.89 6.64 -25.32
C LEU A 56 -11.30 6.29 -25.78
N VAL A 57 -11.62 5.01 -25.73
CA VAL A 57 -12.91 4.47 -26.17
C VAL A 57 -13.79 4.15 -24.95
N THR A 58 -15.08 4.42 -25.07
CA THR A 58 -16.06 3.90 -24.11
C THR A 58 -16.39 2.45 -24.43
N PRO A 59 -16.93 1.69 -23.47
CA PRO A 59 -17.26 0.28 -23.71
C PRO A 59 -18.29 0.02 -24.81
N GLN A 60 -19.13 1.00 -25.12
CA GLN A 60 -19.97 0.96 -26.31
C GLN A 60 -19.49 2.00 -27.32
N ILE A 61 -19.27 1.56 -28.55
CA ILE A 61 -18.94 2.44 -29.68
C ILE A 61 -20.21 2.72 -30.45
N THR A 62 -20.85 3.84 -30.14
CA THR A 62 -22.03 4.33 -30.87
C THR A 62 -21.70 5.49 -31.80
N HIS A 63 -20.46 5.96 -31.78
CA HIS A 63 -19.97 7.12 -32.53
C HIS A 63 -18.45 7.00 -32.76
N ASN A 64 -17.90 7.92 -33.56
CA ASN A 64 -16.48 7.94 -33.89
C ASN A 64 -15.66 8.48 -32.71
N PHE A 65 -14.55 7.81 -32.41
CA PHE A 65 -13.54 8.24 -31.44
C PHE A 65 -12.32 8.77 -32.16
N THR A 66 -11.69 9.81 -31.61
CA THR A 66 -10.49 10.41 -32.18
C THR A 66 -9.31 10.31 -31.23
N CYS A 67 -8.10 10.28 -31.77
CA CYS A 67 -6.86 10.33 -30.99
C CYS A 67 -6.78 11.61 -30.17
N GLN A 68 -6.73 11.46 -28.85
CA GLN A 68 -6.58 12.56 -27.91
C GLN A 68 -5.20 12.52 -27.27
N PRO A 69 -4.63 13.68 -26.86
CA PRO A 69 -3.51 13.66 -25.92
C PRO A 69 -3.89 12.80 -24.72
N PHE A 70 -2.96 11.98 -24.23
CA PHE A 70 -3.21 11.17 -23.04
C PHE A 70 -3.40 12.10 -21.84
N ASP A 71 -4.66 12.39 -21.50
CA ASP A 71 -5.03 13.11 -20.29
C ASP A 71 -5.09 12.11 -19.13
N ASN A 72 -4.09 12.21 -18.26
CA ASN A 72 -3.86 11.31 -17.14
C ASN A 72 -4.41 11.82 -15.82
N THR A 73 -5.42 12.69 -15.84
CA THR A 73 -6.25 12.90 -14.65
C THR A 73 -7.12 11.67 -14.39
N ARG A 74 -6.51 10.48 -14.24
CA ARG A 74 -7.16 9.41 -13.49
C ARG A 74 -7.46 10.00 -12.10
N PRO A 75 -8.67 9.84 -11.57
CA PRO A 75 -8.92 10.16 -10.17
C PRO A 75 -7.84 9.47 -9.35
N ILE A 76 -7.07 10.24 -8.57
CA ILE A 76 -6.07 9.67 -7.67
C ILE A 76 -6.83 8.75 -6.73
N GLN A 77 -6.65 7.45 -6.90
CA GLN A 77 -7.20 6.50 -5.95
C GLN A 77 -6.39 6.68 -4.68
N LEU A 78 -7.03 7.19 -3.62
CA LEU A 78 -6.35 7.44 -2.37
C LEU A 78 -5.88 6.13 -1.73
N ASN A 79 -4.68 6.19 -1.16
CA ASN A 79 -4.01 5.10 -0.47
C ASN A 79 -4.63 4.88 0.90
N TYR A 80 -4.85 3.62 1.25
CA TYR A 80 -5.46 3.21 2.51
C TYR A 80 -4.40 3.12 3.63
N PRO A 81 -4.81 3.13 4.91
CA PRO A 81 -3.87 2.97 6.02
C PRO A 81 -2.95 1.75 5.84
N GLY A 82 -1.64 1.94 6.01
CA GLY A 82 -0.59 0.95 5.76
C GLY A 82 -0.02 0.96 4.35
N GLU A 83 -0.73 1.51 3.36
CA GLU A 83 -0.21 1.68 2.01
C GLU A 83 0.78 2.84 1.95
N PHE A 84 1.74 2.74 1.04
CA PHE A 84 2.84 3.71 0.92
C PHE A 84 2.33 5.11 0.53
N CYS A 85 2.97 6.15 1.04
CA CYS A 85 2.69 7.54 0.68
C CYS A 85 3.94 8.42 0.77
N HIS A 86 3.94 9.48 -0.02
CA HIS A 86 4.91 10.58 0.03
C HIS A 86 4.35 11.81 0.74
N SER A 87 3.04 12.00 0.67
CA SER A 87 2.38 13.17 1.23
C SER A 87 0.97 12.82 1.73
N ASN A 88 0.46 13.68 2.61
CA ASN A 88 -0.88 13.60 3.16
C ASN A 88 -1.97 13.51 2.10
N SER A 89 -1.81 14.21 0.98
CA SER A 89 -2.79 14.26 -0.12
C SER A 89 -3.04 12.93 -0.82
N GLN A 90 -2.13 11.96 -0.65
CA GLN A 90 -2.24 10.63 -1.23
C GLN A 90 -3.03 9.67 -0.35
N CYS A 91 -3.22 10.00 0.93
CA CYS A 91 -3.87 9.13 1.90
C CYS A 91 -5.36 9.41 1.99
N LEU A 92 -6.17 8.35 2.11
CA LEU A 92 -7.61 8.47 2.33
C LEU A 92 -7.92 9.24 3.62
N SER A 93 -7.11 9.02 4.65
CA SER A 93 -7.17 9.75 5.92
C SER A 93 -6.64 11.18 5.84
N GLY A 94 -6.00 11.57 4.73
CA GLY A 94 -5.25 12.82 4.65
C GLY A 94 -3.99 12.83 5.52
N TYR A 95 -3.53 11.69 6.05
CA TYR A 95 -2.37 11.63 6.93
C TYR A 95 -1.36 10.56 6.50
N CYS A 96 -0.19 11.04 6.08
CA CYS A 96 0.96 10.25 5.72
C CYS A 96 2.04 10.42 6.80
N ALA A 97 2.43 9.32 7.44
CA ALA A 97 3.53 9.33 8.39
C ALA A 97 4.42 8.12 8.14
N ASN A 98 5.74 8.31 8.19
CA ASN A 98 6.71 7.22 7.98
C ASN A 98 6.53 6.52 6.63
N ASN A 99 6.29 7.31 5.58
CA ASN A 99 5.99 6.85 4.23
C ASN A 99 4.83 5.84 4.12
N ALA A 100 3.93 5.80 5.10
CA ALA A 100 2.73 4.98 5.09
C ALA A 100 1.52 5.81 5.53
N CYS A 101 0.38 5.61 4.85
CA CYS A 101 -0.86 6.23 5.25
C CYS A 101 -1.27 5.71 6.62
N GLN A 102 -1.72 6.60 7.49
CA GLN A 102 -2.13 6.26 8.84
C GLN A 102 -3.64 6.38 8.95
N GLY A 103 -4.27 5.39 9.57
CA GLY A 103 -5.67 5.39 9.94
C GLY A 103 -5.84 5.57 11.45
N GLN A 104 -7.07 5.35 11.90
CA GLN A 104 -7.46 5.38 13.29
C GLN A 104 -6.87 4.17 14.03
N PRO A 105 -6.26 4.38 15.21
CA PRO A 105 -5.68 3.31 16.02
C PRO A 105 -6.79 2.47 16.70
N LEU A 106 -6.38 1.44 17.43
CA LEU A 106 -7.30 0.65 18.26
C LEU A 106 -8.09 1.57 19.21
N GLY A 107 -9.41 1.39 19.27
CA GLY A 107 -10.33 2.22 20.06
C GLY A 107 -10.76 3.54 19.38
N GLY A 108 -10.06 3.97 18.33
CA GLY A 108 -10.40 5.18 17.57
C GLY A 108 -11.76 5.09 16.91
N MET A 109 -12.45 6.23 16.80
CA MET A 109 -13.76 6.33 16.13
C MET A 109 -13.61 6.08 14.63
N CYS A 110 -14.60 5.41 14.03
CA CYS A 110 -14.63 5.14 12.59
C CYS A 110 -16.07 5.07 12.07
N VAL A 111 -16.21 5.28 10.76
CA VAL A 111 -17.47 5.11 10.02
C VAL A 111 -17.35 3.95 9.03
N SER A 112 -16.13 3.69 8.56
CA SER A 112 -15.79 2.64 7.60
C SER A 112 -14.59 1.84 8.06
N HIS A 113 -14.50 0.58 7.64
CA HIS A 113 -13.28 -0.20 7.85
C HIS A 113 -12.04 0.43 7.18
N ALA A 114 -12.25 1.31 6.19
CA ALA A 114 -11.20 2.08 5.51
C ALA A 114 -10.50 3.11 6.42
N ASP A 115 -11.17 3.50 7.51
CA ASP A 115 -10.65 4.51 8.44
C ASP A 115 -9.61 3.91 9.39
N CYS A 116 -9.62 2.59 9.58
CA CYS A 116 -8.82 1.92 10.61
C CYS A 116 -7.42 1.54 10.13
N ASN A 117 -6.46 1.49 11.06
CA ASN A 117 -5.12 0.98 10.77
C ASN A 117 -5.11 -0.51 10.37
N VAL A 118 -4.00 -0.94 9.75
CA VAL A 118 -3.73 -2.35 9.42
C VAL A 118 -3.96 -3.26 10.64
N GLY A 119 -4.63 -4.40 10.42
CA GLY A 119 -4.99 -5.35 11.47
C GLY A 119 -6.25 -5.00 12.25
N LEU A 120 -6.91 -3.88 11.93
CA LEU A 120 -8.14 -3.42 12.58
C LEU A 120 -9.30 -3.34 11.59
N PHE A 121 -10.53 -3.34 12.11
CA PHE A 121 -11.75 -3.07 11.35
C PHE A 121 -12.72 -2.23 12.19
N CYS A 122 -13.59 -1.48 11.51
CA CYS A 122 -14.64 -0.71 12.18
C CYS A 122 -15.79 -1.62 12.64
N ASN A 123 -16.05 -1.67 13.95
CA ASN A 123 -17.16 -2.47 14.50
C ASN A 123 -18.51 -1.72 14.41
N GLN A 124 -19.58 -2.42 14.80
CA GLN A 124 -20.94 -1.84 14.80
C GLN A 124 -21.13 -0.66 15.78
N ALA A 125 -20.25 -0.52 16.77
CA ALA A 125 -20.24 0.60 17.69
C ALA A 125 -19.53 1.85 17.12
N GLY A 126 -18.96 1.77 15.91
CA GLY A 126 -18.25 2.87 15.28
C GLY A 126 -16.82 3.05 15.81
N HIS A 127 -16.16 1.96 16.20
CA HIS A 127 -14.79 1.98 16.69
C HIS A 127 -13.89 0.95 16.00
N CYS A 128 -12.63 1.31 15.79
CA CYS A 128 -11.62 0.43 15.25
C CYS A 128 -11.20 -0.60 16.29
N ILE A 129 -11.49 -1.88 16.02
CA ILE A 129 -11.11 -3.02 16.86
C ILE A 129 -10.27 -4.01 16.06
N LYS A 130 -9.56 -4.91 16.75
CA LYS A 130 -8.74 -5.94 16.09
C LYS A 130 -9.61 -6.89 15.25
N GLN A 131 -9.07 -7.30 14.09
CA GLN A 131 -9.63 -8.40 13.31
C GLN A 131 -9.71 -9.72 14.10
N LEU A 132 -10.84 -10.41 13.94
CA LEU A 132 -11.23 -11.62 14.62
C LEU A 132 -10.44 -12.84 14.11
N GLY A 133 -9.95 -13.64 15.07
CA GLY A 133 -9.25 -14.89 14.79
C GLY A 133 -10.18 -16.03 14.38
N ILE A 134 -9.58 -17.19 14.07
CA ILE A 134 -10.31 -18.39 13.65
C ILE A 134 -11.37 -18.81 14.67
N SER A 135 -12.52 -19.27 14.19
CA SER A 135 -13.68 -19.70 14.99
C SER A 135 -14.38 -18.60 15.81
N ASN A 136 -13.97 -17.34 15.71
CA ASN A 136 -14.73 -16.23 16.29
C ASN A 136 -15.95 -15.90 15.42
N SER A 137 -17.04 -15.44 16.05
CA SER A 137 -18.25 -15.05 15.35
C SER A 137 -18.07 -13.77 14.55
N CYS A 138 -18.53 -13.75 13.30
CA CYS A 138 -18.33 -12.64 12.36
C CYS A 138 -19.60 -12.34 11.55
N ASN A 139 -19.72 -11.11 11.06
CA ASN A 139 -20.79 -10.65 10.18
C ASN A 139 -20.29 -10.29 8.78
N SER A 140 -18.98 -10.26 8.57
CA SER A 140 -18.34 -9.86 7.32
C SER A 140 -16.92 -10.42 7.24
N ASP A 141 -16.40 -10.62 6.02
CA ASP A 141 -15.00 -11.02 5.81
C ASP A 141 -14.00 -10.00 6.39
N TRP A 142 -14.41 -8.73 6.47
CA TRP A 142 -13.61 -7.65 7.04
C TRP A 142 -13.44 -7.78 8.55
N ASP A 143 -14.37 -8.45 9.23
CA ASP A 143 -14.26 -8.71 10.66
C ASP A 143 -13.11 -9.67 10.92
N CYS A 144 -12.84 -10.61 10.00
CA CYS A 144 -11.84 -11.65 10.17
C CYS A 144 -10.43 -11.18 9.78
N GLN A 145 -9.41 -11.81 10.38
CA GLN A 145 -8.00 -11.60 10.02
C GLN A 145 -7.77 -11.77 8.52
N ASN A 146 -6.77 -11.09 7.95
CA ASN A 146 -6.58 -11.04 6.50
C ASN A 146 -6.43 -12.41 5.80
N ASN A 147 -6.00 -13.44 6.52
CA ASN A 147 -5.89 -14.81 6.03
C ASN A 147 -7.17 -15.66 6.24
N LEU A 148 -8.26 -15.05 6.72
CA LEU A 148 -9.52 -15.68 7.07
C LEU A 148 -10.71 -15.01 6.34
N ALA A 149 -11.76 -15.78 6.10
CA ALA A 149 -13.06 -15.34 5.59
C ALA A 149 -14.18 -15.66 6.58
N CYS A 150 -15.30 -14.94 6.47
CA CYS A 150 -16.44 -15.17 7.34
C CYS A 150 -17.42 -16.16 6.71
N ASN A 151 -17.57 -17.35 7.30
CA ASN A 151 -18.57 -18.33 6.88
C ASN A 151 -19.98 -17.99 7.40
N ARG A 152 -20.44 -16.79 7.08
CA ARG A 152 -21.77 -16.28 7.42
C ARG A 152 -22.78 -16.66 6.37
N THR A 153 -24.04 -16.39 6.63
CA THR A 153 -25.08 -16.39 5.61
C THR A 153 -25.53 -14.96 5.32
N LEU A 154 -26.52 -14.76 4.45
CA LEU A 154 -27.10 -13.44 4.22
C LEU A 154 -27.79 -12.87 5.47
N TYR A 155 -28.26 -13.73 6.37
CA TYR A 155 -29.13 -13.35 7.48
C TYR A 155 -28.52 -13.62 8.85
N ASN A 156 -27.56 -14.56 8.94
CA ASN A 156 -26.99 -15.00 10.19
C ASN A 156 -25.49 -14.76 10.24
N PRO A 157 -24.95 -14.41 11.42
CA PRO A 157 -23.51 -14.36 11.63
C PRO A 157 -22.89 -15.74 11.38
N GLY A 158 -21.63 -15.73 10.97
CA GLY A 158 -20.82 -16.92 10.72
C GLY A 158 -19.68 -17.06 11.71
N LEU A 159 -18.72 -17.90 11.34
CA LEU A 159 -17.44 -18.03 12.01
C LEU A 159 -16.30 -17.67 11.05
N CYS A 160 -15.23 -17.07 11.55
CA CYS A 160 -14.03 -16.85 10.77
C CYS A 160 -13.32 -18.19 10.51
N LEU A 161 -13.13 -18.53 9.23
CA LEU A 161 -12.45 -19.75 8.78
C LEU A 161 -11.32 -19.40 7.82
N LEU A 162 -10.38 -20.32 7.62
CA LEU A 162 -9.32 -20.17 6.62
C LEU A 162 -9.94 -20.09 5.21
N TYR A 163 -9.38 -19.25 4.34
CA TYR A 163 -9.69 -19.33 2.92
C TYR A 163 -9.37 -20.73 2.36
N TYR A 164 -10.18 -21.19 1.42
CA TYR A 164 -10.04 -22.47 0.71
C TYR A 164 -9.87 -23.69 1.64
N SER A 165 -10.64 -23.75 2.74
CA SER A 165 -10.49 -24.77 3.78
C SER A 165 -11.67 -25.72 3.94
N ILE A 166 -12.86 -25.36 3.45
CA ILE A 166 -14.05 -26.21 3.54
C ILE A 166 -13.99 -27.29 2.46
N ALA A 167 -14.14 -28.56 2.87
CA ALA A 167 -14.04 -29.70 1.95
C ALA A 167 -15.27 -29.81 1.05
N ASN A 168 -15.10 -30.44 -0.12
CA ASN A 168 -16.22 -30.73 -1.02
C ASN A 168 -17.27 -31.61 -0.31
N GLY A 169 -18.53 -31.23 -0.38
CA GLY A 169 -19.66 -31.86 0.30
C GLY A 169 -20.12 -31.11 1.56
N ASP A 170 -19.26 -30.29 2.16
CA ASP A 170 -19.58 -29.56 3.39
C ASP A 170 -20.34 -28.26 3.11
N ALA A 171 -21.12 -27.81 4.11
CA ALA A 171 -21.93 -26.61 4.00
C ALA A 171 -21.07 -25.32 4.02
N VAL A 172 -21.44 -24.37 3.17
CA VAL A 172 -20.87 -23.02 3.11
C VAL A 172 -21.98 -21.99 3.15
N GLY A 173 -21.81 -20.95 3.95
CA GLY A 173 -22.86 -19.97 4.20
C GLY A 173 -23.04 -18.94 3.08
N MET A 174 -21.97 -18.64 2.33
CA MET A 174 -22.00 -17.78 1.15
C MET A 174 -21.47 -18.52 -0.08
N CYS A 175 -22.40 -18.93 -0.94
CA CYS A 175 -22.23 -19.44 -2.28
C CYS A 175 -22.85 -18.44 -3.28
N VAL A 176 -22.01 -17.73 -4.02
CA VAL A 176 -22.43 -16.63 -4.90
C VAL A 176 -22.47 -17.11 -6.34
N THR A 177 -23.52 -16.78 -7.10
CA THR A 177 -23.55 -17.07 -8.54
C THR A 177 -22.63 -16.10 -9.26
N GLU A 178 -21.58 -16.61 -9.89
CA GLU A 178 -20.77 -15.87 -10.85
C GLU A 178 -20.92 -16.52 -12.23
N LEU A 179 -21.41 -15.74 -13.20
CA LEU A 179 -21.82 -16.22 -14.53
C LEU A 179 -22.90 -17.31 -14.44
N SER A 180 -22.49 -18.57 -14.39
CA SER A 180 -23.31 -19.78 -14.38
C SER A 180 -22.91 -20.77 -13.28
N GLU A 181 -21.94 -20.42 -12.44
CA GLU A 181 -21.40 -21.29 -11.39
C GLU A 181 -21.58 -20.66 -10.01
N GLY A 182 -21.83 -21.49 -9.01
CA GLY A 182 -21.71 -21.05 -7.62
C GLY A 182 -20.23 -21.05 -7.21
N VAL A 183 -19.74 -19.92 -6.70
CA VAL A 183 -18.37 -19.77 -6.22
C VAL A 183 -18.32 -19.39 -4.75
N SER A 184 -17.28 -19.87 -4.07
CA SER A 184 -16.97 -19.48 -2.71
C SER A 184 -15.49 -19.66 -2.42
N ASN A 185 -14.83 -18.60 -1.97
CA ASN A 185 -13.42 -18.63 -1.57
C ASN A 185 -13.18 -19.40 -0.26
N LEU A 186 -14.23 -19.91 0.39
CA LEU A 186 -14.12 -20.81 1.53
C LEU A 186 -13.97 -22.27 1.11
N CYS A 187 -14.49 -22.66 -0.06
CA CYS A 187 -14.42 -24.03 -0.56
C CYS A 187 -13.03 -24.33 -1.11
N ILE A 188 -12.49 -25.52 -0.83
CA ILE A 188 -11.16 -25.94 -1.28
C ILE A 188 -11.01 -25.91 -2.82
N SER A 189 -12.11 -26.07 -3.55
CA SER A 189 -12.17 -26.00 -5.01
C SER A 189 -12.46 -24.61 -5.58
N GLY A 190 -12.77 -23.63 -4.72
CA GLY A 190 -13.38 -22.35 -5.11
C GLY A 190 -14.84 -22.45 -5.60
N SER A 191 -15.40 -23.66 -5.73
CA SER A 191 -16.73 -23.92 -6.29
C SER A 191 -17.71 -24.43 -5.24
N CYS A 192 -18.98 -24.02 -5.37
CA CYS A 192 -20.07 -24.46 -4.53
C CYS A 192 -21.36 -24.67 -5.34
N ALA A 193 -22.19 -25.61 -4.88
CA ALA A 193 -23.54 -25.81 -5.35
C ALA A 193 -24.50 -25.06 -4.44
N GLN A 194 -25.33 -24.18 -5.00
CA GLN A 194 -26.34 -23.45 -4.23
C GLN A 194 -27.46 -24.39 -3.79
N GLN A 195 -27.99 -24.19 -2.57
CA GLN A 195 -29.17 -24.93 -2.13
C GLN A 195 -30.42 -24.59 -2.95
N LYS A 196 -30.52 -23.35 -3.41
CA LYS A 196 -31.55 -22.86 -4.32
C LYS A 196 -30.86 -22.23 -5.54
N PRO A 197 -31.17 -22.68 -6.77
CA PRO A 197 -30.54 -22.15 -7.97
C PRO A 197 -30.74 -20.64 -8.10
N ASN A 198 -29.68 -19.92 -8.48
CA ASN A 198 -29.65 -18.48 -8.73
C ASN A 198 -29.97 -17.61 -7.50
N THR A 199 -29.78 -18.13 -6.29
CA THR A 199 -29.87 -17.34 -5.06
C THR A 199 -28.55 -17.37 -4.31
N ASN A 200 -27.93 -16.20 -4.18
CA ASN A 200 -26.78 -16.02 -3.31
C ASN A 200 -27.16 -16.41 -1.87
N GLY A 201 -26.29 -17.14 -1.18
CA GLY A 201 -26.54 -17.57 0.19
C GLY A 201 -26.01 -18.97 0.45
N GLU A 202 -26.74 -19.76 1.21
CA GLU A 202 -26.28 -21.09 1.65
C GLU A 202 -26.09 -22.07 0.49
N GLY A 203 -25.03 -22.87 0.57
CA GLY A 203 -24.67 -23.88 -0.42
C GLY A 203 -23.83 -24.99 0.18
N PHE A 204 -23.34 -25.87 -0.68
CA PHE A 204 -22.38 -26.91 -0.34
C PHE A 204 -21.17 -26.78 -1.25
N CYS A 205 -19.97 -26.91 -0.70
CA CYS A 205 -18.76 -26.95 -1.52
C CYS A 205 -18.83 -28.14 -2.49
N GLN A 206 -18.35 -27.97 -3.71
CA GLN A 206 -18.37 -29.01 -4.73
C GLN A 206 -17.04 -29.04 -5.49
N PRO A 207 -16.68 -30.15 -6.16
CA PRO A 207 -15.52 -30.15 -7.05
C PRO A 207 -15.65 -29.07 -8.13
N SER A 208 -14.52 -28.48 -8.52
CA SER A 208 -14.52 -27.44 -9.55
C SER A 208 -15.09 -27.97 -10.87
N ILE A 209 -15.73 -27.06 -11.60
CA ILE A 209 -16.37 -27.34 -12.89
C ILE A 209 -15.34 -27.03 -13.98
N LYS A 210 -15.21 -27.89 -14.99
CA LYS A 210 -14.29 -27.69 -16.10
C LYS A 210 -15.01 -27.77 -17.44
N THR A 211 -14.56 -27.01 -18.44
CA THR A 211 -15.07 -27.10 -19.80
C THR A 211 -14.94 -28.53 -20.35
N VAL A 212 -16.04 -29.06 -20.92
CA VAL A 212 -16.04 -30.36 -21.60
C VAL A 212 -15.40 -30.20 -22.99
N GLY A 213 -14.31 -30.91 -23.24
CA GLY A 213 -13.62 -30.90 -24.54
C GLY A 213 -12.46 -29.90 -24.58
N LYS A 214 -12.34 -29.15 -25.68
CA LYS A 214 -11.21 -28.23 -25.91
C LYS A 214 -11.47 -26.89 -25.21
N PHE A 215 -10.51 -26.43 -24.40
CA PHE A 215 -10.49 -25.09 -23.84
C PHE A 215 -9.46 -24.22 -24.59
N PRO A 216 -9.75 -22.95 -24.95
CA PRO A 216 -11.07 -22.31 -24.92
C PRO A 216 -12.02 -22.91 -25.97
N SER A 217 -13.32 -22.97 -25.66
CA SER A 217 -14.37 -23.48 -26.56
C SER A 217 -15.07 -22.35 -27.30
N LYS A 218 -15.22 -22.47 -28.62
CA LYS A 218 -16.10 -21.60 -29.41
C LYS A 218 -17.56 -22.00 -29.20
N CYS A 219 -18.47 -21.05 -29.31
CA CYS A 219 -19.90 -21.28 -29.13
C CYS A 219 -20.72 -20.43 -30.10
N VAL A 220 -21.94 -20.87 -30.40
CA VAL A 220 -23.00 -20.10 -31.07
C VAL A 220 -24.03 -19.62 -30.05
N GLY A 221 -24.24 -20.38 -28.98
CA GLY A 221 -25.05 -19.97 -27.83
C GLY A 221 -24.67 -20.72 -26.55
N ASP A 222 -25.32 -20.36 -25.45
CA ASP A 222 -25.04 -20.88 -24.10
C ASP A 222 -25.09 -22.42 -24.01
N THR A 223 -25.93 -23.07 -24.82
CA THR A 223 -26.05 -24.54 -24.85
C THR A 223 -24.80 -25.25 -25.34
N ASP A 224 -23.90 -24.56 -26.05
CA ASP A 224 -22.62 -25.11 -26.49
C ASP A 224 -21.57 -25.10 -25.35
N CYS A 225 -21.82 -24.30 -24.31
CA CYS A 225 -20.93 -24.11 -23.20
C CYS A 225 -21.28 -25.11 -22.09
N VAL A 226 -20.69 -26.31 -22.16
CA VAL A 226 -20.94 -27.35 -21.17
C VAL A 226 -19.75 -27.47 -20.22
N GLY A 227 -20.01 -27.24 -18.94
CA GLY A 227 -19.10 -27.52 -17.83
C GLY A 227 -19.41 -28.85 -17.17
N GLN A 228 -18.40 -29.54 -16.64
CA GLN A 228 -18.58 -30.80 -15.90
C GLN A 228 -17.65 -30.85 -14.69
N ASN A 229 -18.18 -31.31 -13.54
CA ASN A 229 -17.38 -31.59 -12.35
C ASN A 229 -16.89 -33.07 -12.33
N THR A 230 -16.05 -33.42 -11.37
CA THR A 230 -15.49 -34.80 -11.25
C THR A 230 -16.54 -35.88 -10.94
N GLN A 231 -17.76 -35.49 -10.57
CA GLN A 231 -18.91 -36.38 -10.35
C GLN A 231 -19.77 -36.54 -11.62
N ASN A 232 -19.32 -36.03 -12.77
CA ASN A 232 -20.02 -36.04 -14.05
C ASN A 232 -21.35 -35.26 -14.08
N THR A 233 -21.56 -34.33 -13.13
CA THR A 233 -22.68 -33.39 -13.20
C THR A 233 -22.38 -32.34 -14.24
N LYS A 234 -23.32 -32.11 -15.17
CA LYS A 234 -23.17 -31.16 -16.27
C LYS A 234 -23.88 -29.84 -15.98
N TYR A 235 -23.25 -28.75 -16.37
CA TYR A 235 -23.73 -27.39 -16.21
C TYR A 235 -23.72 -26.67 -17.56
N THR A 236 -24.70 -25.80 -17.77
CA THR A 236 -24.75 -24.91 -18.94
C THR A 236 -24.14 -23.57 -18.57
N GLY A 237 -23.16 -23.15 -19.35
CA GLY A 237 -22.40 -21.92 -19.17
C GLY A 237 -22.92 -20.78 -20.01
N THR A 238 -22.12 -19.73 -20.11
CA THR A 238 -22.43 -18.54 -20.91
C THR A 238 -21.51 -18.45 -22.11
N CYS A 239 -22.10 -18.19 -23.27
CA CYS A 239 -21.43 -17.84 -24.51
C CYS A 239 -21.33 -16.32 -24.62
N ALA A 240 -20.12 -15.80 -24.81
CA ALA A 240 -19.87 -14.36 -24.91
C ALA A 240 -19.16 -14.01 -26.24
N CYS A 241 -19.45 -12.82 -26.77
CA CYS A 241 -18.78 -12.32 -27.97
C CYS A 241 -17.33 -11.94 -27.66
N GLY A 242 -16.40 -12.41 -28.49
CA GLY A 242 -15.02 -11.96 -28.41
C GLY A 242 -14.77 -10.63 -29.12
N MET A 243 -13.66 -9.98 -28.78
CA MET A 243 -13.18 -8.78 -29.48
C MET A 243 -12.18 -9.16 -30.57
N ASN A 244 -12.61 -9.94 -31.55
CA ASN A 244 -11.74 -10.52 -32.57
C ASN A 244 -12.17 -10.10 -33.99
N PRO A 245 -11.27 -10.22 -35.00
CA PRO A 245 -11.56 -9.77 -36.35
C PRO A 245 -12.59 -10.64 -37.09
N THR A 246 -12.88 -11.84 -36.58
CA THR A 246 -13.80 -12.80 -37.21
C THR A 246 -15.22 -12.73 -36.67
N GLY A 247 -15.44 -12.06 -35.52
CA GLY A 247 -16.75 -12.00 -34.85
C GLY A 247 -17.09 -13.33 -34.17
N GLU A 248 -16.09 -14.05 -33.68
CA GLU A 248 -16.27 -15.33 -33.00
C GLU A 248 -16.64 -15.14 -31.52
N SER A 249 -17.53 -16.01 -31.02
CA SER A 249 -17.92 -16.12 -29.63
C SER A 249 -17.28 -17.34 -28.95
N TYR A 250 -17.05 -17.21 -27.65
CA TYR A 250 -16.36 -18.21 -26.82
C TYR A 250 -17.12 -18.43 -25.52
N CYS A 251 -17.04 -19.66 -25.00
CA CYS A 251 -17.55 -19.99 -23.68
C CYS A 251 -16.70 -19.33 -22.61
N ASN A 252 -17.34 -18.77 -21.58
CA ASN A 252 -16.63 -18.29 -20.40
C ASN A 252 -16.01 -19.47 -19.63
N SER A 253 -14.92 -19.17 -18.92
CA SER A 253 -14.19 -20.16 -18.11
C SER A 253 -14.93 -20.53 -16.83
N TRP A 254 -14.87 -21.80 -16.46
CA TRP A 254 -15.33 -22.34 -15.18
C TRP A 254 -14.22 -22.34 -14.12
N SER A 255 -14.56 -22.55 -12.84
CA SER A 255 -13.60 -22.60 -11.72
C SER A 255 -12.44 -23.59 -11.92
N GLY A 256 -12.66 -24.67 -12.67
CA GLY A 256 -11.68 -25.71 -12.98
C GLY A 256 -10.97 -25.55 -14.33
N ASP A 257 -11.23 -24.46 -15.06
CA ASP A 257 -10.46 -24.08 -16.24
C ASP A 257 -9.19 -23.30 -15.83
N GLU A 258 -8.17 -23.34 -16.68
CA GLU A 258 -6.80 -22.88 -16.37
C GLU A 258 -6.71 -21.46 -15.77
N PRO A 259 -7.41 -20.42 -16.29
CA PRO A 259 -7.32 -19.09 -15.71
C PRO A 259 -7.80 -19.03 -14.25
N ASN A 260 -8.89 -19.72 -13.92
CA ASN A 260 -9.41 -19.76 -12.55
C ASN A 260 -8.50 -20.56 -11.62
N GLN A 261 -7.92 -21.67 -12.09
CA GLN A 261 -6.98 -22.47 -11.32
C GLN A 261 -5.73 -21.67 -10.95
N ILE A 262 -5.14 -20.94 -11.91
CA ILE A 262 -3.98 -20.08 -11.64
C ILE A 262 -4.32 -18.98 -10.63
N VAL A 263 -5.47 -18.32 -10.79
CA VAL A 263 -5.94 -17.29 -9.83
C VAL A 263 -6.11 -17.88 -8.43
N GLN A 264 -6.73 -19.06 -8.32
CA GLN A 264 -6.91 -19.74 -7.04
C GLN A 264 -5.58 -20.13 -6.40
N GLU A 265 -4.64 -20.70 -7.16
CA GLU A 265 -3.31 -21.08 -6.66
C GLU A 265 -2.56 -19.88 -6.09
N ILE A 266 -2.58 -18.75 -6.81
CA ILE A 266 -1.96 -17.51 -6.35
C ILE A 266 -2.70 -16.98 -5.11
N TRP A 267 -4.02 -17.08 -5.05
CA TRP A 267 -4.77 -16.67 -3.85
C TRP A 267 -4.43 -17.49 -2.62
N VAL A 268 -4.30 -18.80 -2.75
CA VAL A 268 -3.88 -19.69 -1.65
C VAL A 268 -2.49 -19.31 -1.17
N GLN A 269 -1.54 -19.05 -2.07
CA GLN A 269 -0.21 -18.58 -1.71
C GLN A 269 -0.26 -17.21 -1.01
N HIS A 270 -1.10 -16.29 -1.49
CA HIS A 270 -1.25 -14.94 -0.97
C HIS A 270 -1.79 -14.91 0.46
N VAL A 271 -2.90 -15.60 0.71
CA VAL A 271 -3.53 -15.61 2.05
C VAL A 271 -2.70 -16.37 3.09
N ASN A 272 -1.83 -17.28 2.65
CA ASN A 272 -0.92 -18.02 3.52
C ASN A 272 0.45 -17.35 3.69
N SER A 273 0.73 -16.26 2.95
CA SER A 273 1.95 -15.47 3.13
C SER A 273 1.92 -14.75 4.47
N VAL A 274 3.03 -14.77 5.21
CA VAL A 274 3.15 -13.99 6.45
C VAL A 274 3.03 -12.49 6.20
N GLY A 275 3.38 -12.03 4.98
CA GLY A 275 3.22 -10.65 4.52
C GLY A 275 1.78 -10.16 4.47
N ILE A 276 0.77 -11.05 4.50
CA ILE A 276 -0.66 -10.69 4.50
C ILE A 276 -1.04 -9.83 5.73
N ALA A 277 -0.27 -9.94 6.81
CA ALA A 277 -0.44 -9.15 8.03
C ALA A 277 -0.13 -7.66 7.83
N ASN A 278 0.59 -7.29 6.77
CA ASN A 278 0.90 -5.90 6.44
C ASN A 278 -0.21 -5.20 5.64
N CYS A 279 -1.25 -5.94 5.24
CA CYS A 279 -2.27 -5.41 4.35
C CYS A 279 -3.43 -4.78 5.08
N HIS A 280 -3.97 -3.70 4.52
CA HIS A 280 -5.19 -3.12 5.03
C HIS A 280 -6.38 -4.08 4.85
N THR A 281 -7.27 -4.13 5.86
CA THR A 281 -8.45 -5.00 5.91
C THR A 281 -9.23 -5.04 4.61
N MET A 282 -9.63 -3.87 4.09
CA MET A 282 -10.41 -3.73 2.84
C MET A 282 -9.61 -3.94 1.55
N ARG A 283 -8.27 -3.90 1.61
CA ARG A 283 -7.36 -3.95 0.45
C ARG A 283 -6.54 -5.25 0.44
N ARG A 284 -6.88 -6.24 1.27
CA ARG A 284 -6.13 -7.50 1.33
C ARG A 284 -6.04 -8.20 -0.03
N PHE A 285 -7.08 -8.12 -0.87
CA PHE A 285 -7.08 -8.67 -2.24
C PHE A 285 -6.71 -7.63 -3.32
N ALA A 286 -6.22 -6.44 -2.94
CA ALA A 286 -5.83 -5.41 -3.91
C ALA A 286 -4.40 -5.63 -4.41
N PRO A 287 -4.04 -5.10 -5.61
CA PRO A 287 -2.66 -5.16 -6.11
C PRO A 287 -1.63 -4.60 -5.13
N THR A 288 -2.00 -3.58 -4.35
CA THR A 288 -1.16 -3.00 -3.30
C THR A 288 -0.73 -4.02 -2.25
N CYS A 289 -1.66 -4.89 -1.81
CA CYS A 289 -1.34 -5.97 -0.88
C CYS A 289 -0.56 -7.11 -1.56
N LEU A 290 -0.85 -7.42 -2.82
CA LEU A 290 -0.10 -8.44 -3.56
C LEU A 290 1.40 -8.12 -3.58
N TYR A 291 1.82 -6.85 -3.62
CA TYR A 291 3.24 -6.46 -3.50
C TYR A 291 3.93 -6.91 -2.22
N HIS A 292 3.19 -7.12 -1.13
CA HIS A 292 3.73 -7.60 0.14
C HIS A 292 3.91 -9.12 0.14
N THR A 293 3.14 -9.84 -0.67
CA THR A 293 3.00 -11.30 -0.60
C THR A 293 3.56 -12.04 -1.82
N MET A 294 3.72 -11.35 -2.95
CA MET A 294 3.99 -11.94 -4.25
C MET A 294 5.13 -11.25 -5.00
N PRO A 295 5.98 -12.01 -5.70
CA PRO A 295 6.95 -11.43 -6.62
C PRO A 295 6.25 -10.87 -7.87
N PRO A 296 6.84 -9.87 -8.56
CA PRO A 296 6.24 -9.20 -9.71
C PRO A 296 5.69 -10.13 -10.80
N ALA A 297 6.42 -11.20 -11.15
CA ALA A 297 5.98 -12.16 -12.17
C ALA A 297 4.67 -12.88 -11.80
N GLN A 298 4.46 -13.19 -10.52
CA GLN A 298 3.21 -13.79 -10.05
C GLN A 298 2.06 -12.78 -10.09
N ILE A 299 2.32 -11.50 -9.81
CA ILE A 299 1.29 -10.45 -9.91
C ILE A 299 0.83 -10.25 -11.37
N VAL A 300 1.74 -10.34 -12.34
CA VAL A 300 1.39 -10.35 -13.78
C VAL A 300 0.50 -11.55 -14.10
N ASN A 301 0.92 -12.75 -13.69
CA ASN A 301 0.20 -13.99 -13.95
C ASN A 301 -1.22 -13.93 -13.35
N TYR A 302 -1.34 -13.43 -12.11
CA TYR A 302 -2.61 -13.15 -11.47
C TYR A 302 -3.45 -12.14 -12.27
N THR A 303 -2.89 -10.99 -12.64
CA THR A 303 -3.63 -9.92 -13.31
C THR A 303 -4.21 -10.39 -14.65
N GLN A 304 -3.41 -11.09 -15.45
CA GLN A 304 -3.85 -11.61 -16.73
C GLN A 304 -4.92 -12.70 -16.59
N ASN A 305 -4.71 -13.66 -15.68
CA ASN A 305 -5.66 -14.76 -15.50
C ASN A 305 -6.94 -14.31 -14.78
N GLU A 306 -6.88 -13.31 -13.90
CA GLU A 306 -8.06 -12.71 -13.29
C GLU A 306 -8.95 -12.07 -14.36
N MET A 307 -8.37 -11.25 -15.24
CA MET A 307 -9.07 -10.66 -16.38
C MET A 307 -9.66 -11.73 -17.31
N MET A 308 -8.89 -12.77 -17.67
CA MET A 308 -9.40 -13.86 -18.51
C MET A 308 -10.49 -14.68 -17.84
N SER A 309 -10.41 -14.89 -16.52
CA SER A 309 -11.42 -15.63 -15.78
C SER A 309 -12.74 -14.88 -15.64
N ALA A 310 -12.70 -13.54 -15.73
CA ALA A 310 -13.88 -12.68 -15.72
C ALA A 310 -14.51 -12.56 -17.11
N ASP A 311 -13.71 -12.52 -18.18
CA ASP A 311 -14.17 -12.35 -19.55
C ASP A 311 -13.22 -13.03 -20.55
N LEU A 312 -13.34 -14.35 -20.68
CA LEU A 312 -12.43 -15.14 -21.51
C LEU A 312 -12.52 -14.74 -22.99
N ALA A 313 -13.75 -14.54 -23.47
CA ALA A 313 -14.04 -14.28 -24.88
C ALA A 313 -13.36 -13.00 -25.36
N ARG A 314 -13.35 -11.95 -24.54
CA ARG A 314 -12.74 -10.65 -24.85
C ARG A 314 -11.28 -10.74 -25.31
N TYR A 315 -10.50 -11.65 -24.74
CA TYR A 315 -9.06 -11.75 -25.01
C TYR A 315 -8.69 -12.80 -26.07
N GLN A 316 -9.66 -13.49 -26.66
CA GLN A 316 -9.39 -14.49 -27.70
C GLN A 316 -9.10 -13.83 -29.04
N ASN A 317 -7.99 -14.24 -29.68
CA ASN A 317 -7.66 -13.90 -31.07
C ASN A 317 -7.76 -12.41 -31.41
N ASN A 318 -7.40 -11.54 -30.47
CA ASN A 318 -7.38 -10.09 -30.68
C ASN A 318 -6.33 -9.70 -31.73
N ASP A 319 -6.69 -8.80 -32.63
CA ASP A 319 -5.72 -8.13 -33.50
C ASP A 319 -4.92 -7.05 -32.74
N VAL A 320 -3.84 -6.54 -33.35
CA VAL A 320 -2.94 -5.56 -32.70
C VAL A 320 -3.65 -4.27 -32.27
N CYS A 321 -4.69 -3.84 -32.99
CA CYS A 321 -5.45 -2.64 -32.66
C CYS A 321 -6.31 -2.87 -31.43
N THR A 322 -7.00 -4.01 -31.34
CA THR A 322 -7.79 -4.41 -30.17
C THR A 322 -6.89 -4.52 -28.93
N GLN A 323 -5.73 -5.17 -29.07
CA GLN A 323 -4.75 -5.30 -27.99
C GLN A 323 -4.31 -3.94 -27.46
N THR A 324 -4.08 -2.98 -28.36
CA THR A 324 -3.53 -1.67 -28.01
C THR A 324 -4.57 -0.66 -27.52
N ILE A 325 -5.79 -0.71 -28.06
CA ILE A 325 -6.86 0.28 -27.79
C ILE A 325 -7.76 -0.18 -26.64
N PHE A 326 -8.24 -1.43 -26.67
CA PHE A 326 -9.22 -1.95 -25.71
C PHE A 326 -8.60 -2.74 -24.57
N ASN A 327 -7.58 -3.54 -24.88
CA ASN A 327 -7.06 -4.56 -23.97
C ASN A 327 -5.61 -4.28 -23.54
N ARG A 328 -5.24 -2.99 -23.55
CA ARG A 328 -3.88 -2.54 -23.22
C ARG A 328 -3.42 -3.04 -21.86
N ASP A 329 -4.30 -2.98 -20.87
CA ASP A 329 -3.99 -3.36 -19.49
C ASP A 329 -3.74 -4.88 -19.33
N TYR A 330 -4.21 -5.71 -20.28
CA TYR A 330 -3.94 -7.15 -20.34
C TYR A 330 -2.66 -7.48 -21.14
N TYR A 331 -2.45 -6.84 -22.29
CA TYR A 331 -1.32 -7.17 -23.18
C TYR A 331 -0.02 -6.43 -22.84
N ARG A 332 -0.09 -5.30 -22.13
CA ARG A 332 1.11 -4.52 -21.73
C ARG A 332 1.55 -4.75 -20.29
N VAL A 333 0.76 -5.45 -19.47
CA VAL A 333 1.18 -5.73 -18.10
C VAL A 333 2.42 -6.62 -18.11
N SER A 334 3.44 -6.21 -17.38
CA SER A 334 4.74 -6.89 -17.33
C SER A 334 5.27 -6.87 -15.89
N PRO A 335 6.30 -7.69 -15.56
CA PRO A 335 6.88 -7.66 -14.23
C PRO A 335 7.37 -6.26 -13.83
N GLN A 336 7.84 -5.46 -14.79
CA GLN A 336 8.28 -4.08 -14.57
C GLN A 336 7.16 -3.15 -14.11
N SER A 337 5.90 -3.43 -14.47
CA SER A 337 4.73 -2.71 -13.95
C SER A 337 4.54 -2.88 -12.44
N PHE A 338 5.18 -3.89 -11.85
CA PHE A 338 5.06 -4.26 -10.44
C PHE A 338 6.40 -4.20 -9.68
N THR A 339 7.47 -3.68 -10.29
CA THR A 339 8.73 -3.39 -9.61
C THR A 339 8.75 -1.94 -9.11
N CYS A 340 9.62 -1.67 -8.13
CA CYS A 340 9.83 -0.29 -7.69
C CYS A 340 10.43 0.55 -8.82
N LYS A 341 10.06 1.83 -8.80
CA LYS A 341 10.71 2.83 -9.63
C LYS A 341 12.15 3.01 -9.17
N ALA A 342 13.08 3.15 -10.11
CA ALA A 342 14.47 3.51 -9.82
C ALA A 342 14.61 5.03 -9.65
N TYR A 343 15.59 5.47 -8.88
CA TYR A 343 15.87 6.89 -8.61
C TYR A 343 17.37 7.14 -8.72
N GLY A 344 17.79 8.00 -9.63
CA GLY A 344 19.20 8.30 -9.75
C GLY A 344 19.51 9.51 -10.59
N CYS A 345 20.77 9.93 -10.51
CA CYS A 345 21.19 11.17 -11.14
C CYS A 345 21.22 11.01 -12.66
N ASP A 346 20.85 12.06 -13.37
CA ASP A 346 20.90 12.08 -14.82
C ASP A 346 21.60 13.35 -15.33
N THR A 347 22.81 13.14 -15.81
CA THR A 347 23.68 14.17 -16.39
C THR A 347 23.73 14.13 -17.92
N LYS A 348 23.02 13.18 -18.56
CA LYS A 348 23.19 12.86 -19.99
C LYS A 348 22.03 13.32 -20.86
N ASN A 349 20.83 13.46 -20.30
CA ASN A 349 19.67 13.87 -21.09
C ASN A 349 19.56 15.39 -21.26
N PRO A 350 19.14 15.88 -22.44
CA PRO A 350 18.77 17.28 -22.61
C PRO A 350 17.47 17.53 -21.83
N TRP A 351 17.61 18.05 -20.62
CA TRP A 351 16.47 18.47 -19.79
C TRP A 351 15.78 19.67 -20.42
N ALA A 352 14.44 19.71 -20.34
CA ALA A 352 13.74 20.98 -20.54
C ALA A 352 14.25 22.01 -19.52
N THR A 353 14.21 23.29 -19.87
CA THR A 353 14.78 24.36 -19.04
C THR A 353 14.16 24.30 -17.64
N GLU A 354 15.00 24.32 -16.60
CA GLU A 354 14.61 24.27 -15.18
C GLU A 354 13.95 22.96 -14.69
N THR A 355 13.82 21.90 -15.49
CA THR A 355 13.34 20.60 -14.99
C THR A 355 14.38 19.94 -14.06
N CYS A 356 13.92 19.42 -12.91
CA CYS A 356 14.75 18.79 -11.88
C CYS A 356 14.36 17.34 -11.56
N LEU A 357 13.14 16.92 -11.91
CA LEU A 357 12.66 15.55 -11.76
C LEU A 357 11.77 15.20 -12.95
N THR A 358 12.07 14.09 -13.62
CA THR A 358 11.28 13.55 -14.73
C THR A 358 11.25 12.04 -14.64
N TYR A 359 10.13 11.42 -15.00
CA TYR A 359 10.04 9.98 -15.12
C TYR A 359 10.41 9.51 -16.53
N GLN A 360 11.07 8.37 -16.62
CA GLN A 360 11.46 7.70 -17.86
C GLN A 360 10.79 6.33 -17.90
N GLU A 361 9.67 6.22 -18.63
CA GLU A 361 8.85 5.01 -18.72
C GLU A 361 9.67 3.78 -19.18
N GLY A 362 10.49 3.95 -20.23
CA GLY A 362 11.27 2.84 -20.80
C GLY A 362 12.31 2.22 -19.85
N SER A 363 12.79 2.97 -18.86
CA SER A 363 13.75 2.49 -17.86
C SER A 363 13.12 2.34 -16.46
N ASN A 364 11.82 2.60 -16.31
CA ASN A 364 11.10 2.65 -15.04
C ASN A 364 11.84 3.50 -13.97
N LYS A 365 12.42 4.64 -14.37
CA LYS A 365 13.34 5.44 -13.55
C LYS A 365 12.91 6.90 -13.47
N PHE A 366 12.98 7.47 -12.28
CA PHE A 366 13.03 8.90 -12.08
C PHE A 366 14.47 9.40 -12.26
N ALA A 367 14.68 10.21 -13.30
CA ALA A 367 15.89 10.98 -13.50
C ALA A 367 15.81 12.22 -12.61
N ILE A 368 16.91 12.52 -11.92
CA ILE A 368 17.00 13.61 -10.94
C ILE A 368 18.18 14.51 -11.30
N LYS A 369 17.94 15.81 -11.28
CA LYS A 369 18.95 16.86 -11.41
C LYS A 369 18.79 17.85 -10.26
N GLU A 370 19.91 18.20 -9.64
CA GLU A 370 19.94 19.23 -8.61
C GLU A 370 19.61 20.61 -9.17
N CYS A 371 18.90 21.40 -8.39
CA CYS A 371 18.58 22.77 -8.73
C CYS A 371 19.76 23.70 -8.42
N GLU A 372 20.08 24.55 -9.38
CA GLU A 372 21.10 25.59 -9.22
C GLU A 372 20.57 26.78 -8.39
N ASN A 373 21.45 27.67 -7.95
CA ASN A 373 21.11 28.95 -7.30
C ASN A 373 20.20 28.85 -6.05
N LYS A 374 20.29 27.74 -5.29
CA LYS A 374 19.46 27.45 -4.10
C LYS A 374 17.96 27.35 -4.40
N LEU A 375 17.57 27.10 -5.65
CA LEU A 375 16.20 26.74 -5.99
C LEU A 375 15.88 25.33 -5.46
N TYR A 376 14.60 25.06 -5.27
CA TYR A 376 14.06 23.81 -4.74
C TYR A 376 13.34 23.04 -5.84
N CYS A 377 13.51 21.72 -5.84
CA CYS A 377 12.75 20.82 -6.71
C CYS A 377 11.53 20.30 -5.95
N ASN A 378 10.31 20.69 -6.35
CA ASN A 378 9.10 20.17 -5.73
C ASN A 378 8.80 18.75 -6.22
N THR A 379 9.23 17.75 -5.44
CA THR A 379 9.10 16.33 -5.80
C THR A 379 7.74 15.72 -5.46
N GLN A 380 6.92 16.38 -4.63
CA GLN A 380 5.73 15.75 -4.03
C GLN A 380 4.72 15.28 -5.08
N GLU A 381 4.44 16.12 -6.07
CA GLU A 381 3.47 15.84 -7.13
C GLU A 381 4.00 14.77 -8.09
N THR A 382 5.23 14.93 -8.57
CA THR A 382 5.86 14.03 -9.55
C THR A 382 6.13 12.63 -9.00
N LEU A 383 6.50 12.50 -7.71
CA LEU A 383 6.64 11.18 -7.10
C LEU A 383 5.28 10.47 -6.93
N GLY A 384 4.21 11.24 -6.75
CA GLY A 384 2.84 10.72 -6.75
C GLY A 384 2.24 10.47 -8.11
N ASN A 385 2.83 11.02 -9.17
CA ASN A 385 2.33 10.94 -10.53
C ASN A 385 3.50 10.98 -11.52
N GLU A 386 3.85 9.80 -12.04
CA GLU A 386 4.95 9.59 -12.97
C GLU A 386 4.80 10.33 -14.32
N TRP A 387 3.68 11.01 -14.54
CA TRP A 387 3.42 11.80 -15.75
C TRP A 387 3.62 13.31 -15.55
N MET A 388 3.90 13.73 -14.32
CA MET A 388 4.24 15.11 -14.01
C MET A 388 5.76 15.28 -13.97
N ASN A 389 6.23 16.45 -14.38
CA ASN A 389 7.62 16.84 -14.23
C ASN A 389 7.71 17.90 -13.14
N SER A 390 8.77 17.86 -12.34
CA SER A 390 9.07 18.93 -11.41
C SER A 390 10.08 19.89 -12.02
N THR A 391 9.86 21.18 -11.80
CA THR A 391 10.82 22.23 -12.12
C THR A 391 11.41 22.85 -10.87
N CYS A 392 12.59 23.43 -11.02
CA CYS A 392 13.25 24.23 -10.00
C CYS A 392 12.45 25.51 -9.78
N GLY A 393 12.00 25.70 -8.55
CA GLY A 393 11.26 26.88 -8.15
C GLY A 393 11.75 27.41 -6.80
N PRO A 394 11.17 28.52 -6.33
CA PRO A 394 11.32 28.87 -4.93
C PRO A 394 10.82 27.71 -4.06
N ALA A 395 11.45 27.52 -2.90
CA ALA A 395 10.98 26.53 -1.93
C ALA A 395 9.48 26.76 -1.63
N PRO A 396 8.66 25.70 -1.57
CA PRO A 396 7.25 25.84 -1.28
C PRO A 396 7.07 26.57 0.05
N THR A 397 6.04 27.41 0.13
CA THR A 397 5.61 27.99 1.41
C THR A 397 5.37 26.85 2.39
N VAL A 398 6.01 26.93 3.56
CA VAL A 398 5.90 25.92 4.62
C VAL A 398 4.42 25.65 4.87
N ALA A 399 4.03 24.37 4.88
CA ALA A 399 2.66 23.98 5.18
C ALA A 399 2.22 24.66 6.49
N PRO A 400 0.95 25.12 6.60
CA PRO A 400 0.47 25.80 7.78
C PRO A 400 0.74 24.97 9.03
N ALA A 401 1.32 25.59 10.05
CA ALA A 401 1.72 24.99 11.29
C ALA A 401 0.51 24.69 12.20
N TYR A 402 0.60 23.60 12.95
CA TYR A 402 -0.43 23.14 13.88
C TYR A 402 -0.49 24.03 15.14
N PRO A 403 -1.61 24.01 15.87
CA PRO A 403 -1.70 24.68 17.17
C PRO A 403 -0.52 24.32 18.11
N GLY A 404 0.05 25.34 18.76
CA GLY A 404 1.24 25.23 19.62
C GLY A 404 2.58 25.50 18.92
N MET A 405 2.63 25.38 17.60
CA MET A 405 3.86 25.63 16.84
C MET A 405 4.13 27.12 16.68
N GLN A 406 5.40 27.48 16.47
CA GLN A 406 5.79 28.87 16.26
C GLN A 406 5.23 29.43 14.94
N CYS A 407 4.84 30.71 14.95
CA CYS A 407 4.34 31.42 13.79
C CYS A 407 4.75 32.89 13.82
N LYS A 408 4.75 33.54 12.64
CA LYS A 408 4.96 34.98 12.49
C LYS A 408 3.69 35.70 12.03
N ALA A 409 2.86 35.02 11.24
CA ALA A 409 1.61 35.53 10.71
C ALA A 409 0.49 34.48 10.80
N ASN A 410 -0.76 34.93 10.71
CA ASN A 410 -1.94 34.08 10.72
C ASN A 410 -1.93 33.02 9.61
N SER A 411 -1.41 33.37 8.44
CA SER A 411 -1.25 32.45 7.30
C SER A 411 -0.30 31.28 7.57
N ASP A 412 0.57 31.42 8.56
CA ASP A 412 1.51 30.37 8.95
C ASP A 412 0.82 29.27 9.76
N CYS A 413 -0.44 29.44 10.14
CA CYS A 413 -1.17 28.54 11.03
C CYS A 413 -2.33 27.86 10.31
N LEU A 414 -2.50 26.55 10.53
CA LEU A 414 -3.63 25.79 10.00
C LEU A 414 -4.98 26.38 10.43
N SER A 415 -5.03 26.90 11.66
CA SER A 415 -6.19 27.58 12.23
C SER A 415 -6.42 29.01 11.73
N GLY A 416 -5.47 29.56 10.96
CA GLY A 416 -5.46 30.98 10.57
C GLY A 416 -5.21 31.95 11.74
N LYS A 417 -4.71 31.47 12.89
CA LYS A 417 -4.54 32.28 14.11
C LYS A 417 -3.14 32.16 14.70
N CYS A 418 -2.35 33.21 14.59
CA CYS A 418 -1.04 33.37 15.22
C CYS A 418 -1.12 34.38 16.36
N ILE A 419 -1.01 33.92 17.61
CA ILE A 419 -1.16 34.77 18.80
C ILE A 419 0.02 34.56 19.74
N GLY A 420 0.77 35.63 20.00
CA GLY A 420 1.97 35.58 20.85
C GLY A 420 3.11 34.76 20.24
N GLY A 421 3.19 34.71 18.90
CA GLY A 421 4.21 33.94 18.18
C GLY A 421 3.95 32.44 18.12
N ALA A 422 2.77 31.97 18.51
CA ALA A 422 2.37 30.57 18.41
C ALA A 422 0.98 30.40 17.76
N CYS A 423 0.82 29.34 16.97
CA CYS A 423 -0.46 28.98 16.36
C CYS A 423 -1.47 28.58 17.42
N ARG A 424 -2.71 29.06 17.29
CA ARG A 424 -3.78 28.80 18.24
C ARG A 424 -4.92 28.02 17.61
N GLY A 425 -5.23 26.88 18.21
CA GLY A 425 -6.40 26.08 17.89
C GLY A 425 -7.63 26.49 18.70
N ALA A 426 -8.64 25.64 18.65
CA ALA A 426 -9.82 25.63 19.50
C ALA A 426 -9.44 25.49 20.98
N ILE A 427 -10.07 26.29 21.84
CA ILE A 427 -9.87 26.22 23.29
C ILE A 427 -10.78 25.17 23.91
N GLN A 428 -10.65 24.93 25.21
CA GLN A 428 -11.49 23.97 25.91
C GLN A 428 -12.99 24.28 25.71
N ASN A 429 -13.76 23.25 25.38
CA ASN A 429 -15.19 23.25 25.05
C ASN A 429 -15.56 23.86 23.69
N ASP A 430 -14.62 24.41 22.92
CA ASP A 430 -14.90 24.80 21.53
C ASP A 430 -15.19 23.55 20.67
N PRO A 431 -16.01 23.69 19.61
CA PRO A 431 -16.22 22.60 18.66
C PRO A 431 -14.92 22.25 17.93
N CYS A 432 -14.75 20.96 17.66
CA CYS A 432 -13.67 20.40 16.85
C CYS A 432 -14.25 19.33 15.94
N ASN A 433 -13.54 18.99 14.87
CA ASN A 433 -13.81 17.82 14.04
C ASN A 433 -12.72 16.76 14.23
N ASP A 434 -11.51 17.19 14.57
CA ASP A 434 -10.34 16.32 14.76
C ASP A 434 -9.45 16.87 15.89
N ASP A 435 -8.57 16.02 16.41
CA ASP A 435 -7.57 16.37 17.42
C ASP A 435 -6.70 17.56 16.98
N TYR A 436 -6.41 17.68 15.68
CA TYR A 436 -5.62 18.78 15.09
C TYR A 436 -6.22 20.18 15.27
N ASP A 437 -7.53 20.27 15.56
CA ASP A 437 -8.20 21.54 15.78
C ASP A 437 -7.88 22.14 17.14
N CYS A 438 -7.52 21.31 18.12
CA CYS A 438 -7.43 21.69 19.52
C CYS A 438 -6.06 22.30 19.89
N ASN A 439 -6.02 23.15 20.92
CA ASN A 439 -4.75 23.63 21.46
C ASN A 439 -3.95 22.51 22.16
N PRO A 440 -2.61 22.62 22.28
CA PRO A 440 -1.81 21.69 23.08
C PRO A 440 -2.37 21.50 24.49
N GLY A 441 -2.33 20.27 24.98
CA GLY A 441 -2.97 19.87 26.25
C GLY A 441 -4.44 19.50 26.13
N LEU A 442 -5.04 19.64 24.94
CA LEU A 442 -6.42 19.25 24.64
C LEU A 442 -6.46 18.21 23.51
N TYR A 443 -7.57 17.48 23.42
CA TYR A 443 -7.89 16.56 22.31
C TYR A 443 -9.39 16.65 21.97
N CYS A 444 -9.79 16.17 20.79
CA CYS A 444 -11.15 16.27 20.31
C CYS A 444 -11.99 15.07 20.75
N TYR A 445 -13.03 15.32 21.55
CA TYR A 445 -13.84 14.26 22.15
C TYR A 445 -15.34 14.49 21.93
N ALA A 446 -16.07 13.41 21.64
CA ALA A 446 -17.52 13.46 21.44
C ALA A 446 -18.26 13.39 22.79
N LEU A 447 -18.88 14.50 23.19
CA LEU A 447 -19.81 14.57 24.32
C LEU A 447 -21.24 14.72 23.81
N ASN A 448 -22.09 13.71 24.03
CA ASN A 448 -23.49 13.70 23.56
C ASN A 448 -23.61 13.93 22.04
N MET A 449 -22.77 13.23 21.24
CA MET A 449 -22.70 13.37 19.78
C MET A 449 -22.24 14.77 19.29
N VAL A 450 -21.65 15.59 20.16
CA VAL A 450 -21.03 16.86 19.78
C VAL A 450 -19.55 16.81 20.12
N PHE A 451 -18.69 16.97 19.11
CA PHE A 451 -17.24 16.99 19.27
C PHE A 451 -16.77 18.31 19.86
N ARG A 452 -15.99 18.25 20.94
CA ARG A 452 -15.42 19.41 21.62
C ARG A 452 -13.99 19.14 22.09
N CYS A 453 -13.18 20.19 22.13
CA CYS A 453 -11.84 20.10 22.71
C CYS A 453 -11.93 19.95 24.23
N VAL A 454 -11.38 18.87 24.78
CA VAL A 454 -11.35 18.58 26.22
C VAL A 454 -9.90 18.35 26.71
N PRO A 455 -9.60 18.51 28.01
CA PRO A 455 -8.26 18.29 28.53
C PRO A 455 -7.78 16.85 28.34
N GLN A 456 -6.50 16.68 28.00
CA GLN A 456 -5.86 15.37 27.95
C GLN A 456 -5.80 14.70 29.34
N ILE A 457 -5.89 13.38 29.33
CA ILE A 457 -5.93 12.52 30.51
C ILE A 457 -4.51 12.32 31.07
N PRO A 458 -4.26 12.65 32.35
CA PRO A 458 -2.95 12.45 32.99
C PRO A 458 -2.53 10.99 33.12
N ILE A 459 -1.22 10.75 33.24
CA ILE A 459 -0.66 9.42 33.53
C ILE A 459 -1.28 8.84 34.81
N GLY A 460 -1.64 7.56 34.77
CA GLY A 460 -2.26 6.81 35.87
C GLY A 460 -3.78 6.99 35.98
N GLN A 461 -4.40 7.82 35.13
CA GLN A 461 -5.85 7.96 35.07
C GLN A 461 -6.46 7.08 33.99
N GLN A 462 -7.69 6.64 34.23
CA GLN A 462 -8.49 5.82 33.33
C GLN A 462 -9.40 6.68 32.45
N GLY A 463 -9.88 6.10 31.35
CA GLY A 463 -10.87 6.72 30.47
C GLY A 463 -10.35 7.07 29.07
N CYS A 464 -9.12 6.68 28.74
CA CYS A 464 -8.61 6.84 27.38
C CYS A 464 -9.15 5.72 26.47
N ALA A 465 -9.44 6.06 25.23
CA ALA A 465 -9.68 5.14 24.13
C ALA A 465 -8.49 5.09 23.17
N THR A 466 -7.82 6.22 22.96
CA THR A 466 -6.65 6.33 22.07
C THR A 466 -5.48 7.01 22.77
N ASP A 467 -4.29 6.88 22.18
CA ASP A 467 -3.11 7.62 22.60
C ASP A 467 -3.36 9.13 22.68
N TYR A 468 -4.19 9.69 21.78
CA TYR A 468 -4.45 11.12 21.68
C TYR A 468 -5.16 11.71 22.90
N ASP A 469 -5.97 10.89 23.58
CA ASP A 469 -6.66 11.21 24.81
C ASP A 469 -5.67 11.47 25.95
N CYS A 470 -4.55 10.74 25.98
CA CYS A 470 -3.53 10.86 27.00
C CYS A 470 -2.61 12.07 26.76
N VAL A 471 -2.07 12.63 27.84
CA VAL A 471 -1.01 13.65 27.79
C VAL A 471 0.14 13.22 26.86
N THR A 472 0.79 14.17 26.18
CA THR A 472 1.72 13.88 25.05
C THR A 472 2.92 12.99 25.40
N ASN A 473 3.24 12.80 26.68
CA ASN A 473 4.25 11.83 27.15
C ASN A 473 3.70 10.43 27.48
N ALA A 474 2.44 10.15 27.18
CA ALA A 474 1.76 8.92 27.51
C ALA A 474 0.92 8.41 26.34
N GLY A 475 0.77 7.09 26.28
CA GLY A 475 -0.17 6.42 25.39
C GLY A 475 -1.27 5.72 26.19
N CYS A 476 -2.32 5.29 25.50
CA CYS A 476 -3.43 4.62 26.12
C CYS A 476 -3.17 3.12 26.23
N ASN A 477 -3.03 2.62 27.46
CA ASN A 477 -2.98 1.20 27.72
C ASN A 477 -4.41 0.63 27.82
N ALA A 478 -5.02 0.39 26.67
CA ALA A 478 -6.36 -0.21 26.53
C ALA A 478 -6.36 -1.74 26.73
N THR A 479 -5.86 -2.20 27.88
CA THR A 479 -5.83 -3.63 28.27
C THR A 479 -6.88 -3.99 29.33
N LYS A 480 -7.81 -3.08 29.65
CA LYS A 480 -8.94 -3.33 30.56
C LYS A 480 -10.25 -3.40 29.76
N GLU A 481 -11.35 -3.80 30.39
CA GLU A 481 -12.66 -3.93 29.71
C GLU A 481 -12.96 -2.69 28.86
N TYR A 482 -13.22 -2.93 27.58
CA TYR A 482 -13.53 -1.91 26.59
C TYR A 482 -14.77 -1.11 27.03
N PRO A 483 -14.80 0.24 26.94
CA PRO A 483 -13.84 1.15 26.28
C PRO A 483 -12.99 1.99 27.27
N ILE A 484 -12.34 1.38 28.27
CA ILE A 484 -11.61 2.16 29.29
C ILE A 484 -10.15 1.69 29.41
N GLY A 485 -9.23 2.41 28.75
CA GLY A 485 -7.80 2.29 28.97
C GLY A 485 -7.28 3.17 30.11
N GLU A 486 -6.02 2.95 30.49
CA GLU A 486 -5.27 3.77 31.45
C GLU A 486 -4.12 4.49 30.74
N CYS A 487 -3.92 5.78 30.99
CA CYS A 487 -2.80 6.50 30.40
C CYS A 487 -1.48 6.12 31.07
N VAL A 488 -0.55 5.57 30.28
CA VAL A 488 0.76 5.10 30.76
C VAL A 488 1.86 5.81 29.99
N ALA A 489 2.94 6.18 30.68
CA ALA A 489 4.06 6.87 30.06
C ALA A 489 4.66 6.05 28.91
N TYR A 490 5.12 6.74 27.86
CA TYR A 490 5.86 6.07 26.79
C TYR A 490 7.20 5.53 27.29
N PHE A 491 7.59 4.38 26.75
CA PHE A 491 8.82 3.65 27.04
C PHE A 491 9.00 3.35 28.55
N SER A 492 7.90 3.03 29.25
CA SER A 492 7.94 2.74 30.70
C SER A 492 7.42 1.36 31.07
N VAL A 493 6.70 0.68 30.18
CA VAL A 493 6.12 -0.64 30.48
C VAL A 493 7.20 -1.71 30.37
N GLN A 494 7.37 -2.47 31.45
CA GLN A 494 8.42 -3.49 31.58
C GLN A 494 8.12 -4.73 30.73
N LEU A 495 9.18 -5.44 30.35
CA LEU A 495 9.08 -6.74 29.70
C LEU A 495 8.14 -7.70 30.45
N GLY A 496 7.34 -8.46 29.70
CA GLY A 496 6.35 -9.39 30.23
C GLY A 496 5.01 -8.76 30.63
N THR A 497 4.91 -7.43 30.65
CA THR A 497 3.66 -6.73 31.01
C THR A 497 2.76 -6.58 29.79
N GLU A 498 1.44 -6.67 30.02
CA GLU A 498 0.42 -6.57 28.99
C GLU A 498 0.28 -5.15 28.43
N VAL A 499 0.14 -5.04 27.11
CA VAL A 499 -0.11 -3.80 26.34
C VAL A 499 -1.02 -4.08 25.14
N PRO A 500 -1.68 -3.05 24.57
CA PRO A 500 -2.39 -3.21 23.31
C PRO A 500 -1.38 -3.56 22.22
N CYS A 501 -1.55 -4.68 21.54
CA CYS A 501 -0.60 -5.17 20.54
C CYS A 501 -1.34 -5.96 19.47
N PRO A 502 -2.15 -5.33 18.61
CA PRO A 502 -2.96 -6.07 17.65
C PRO A 502 -2.12 -6.94 16.70
N ILE A 503 -0.93 -6.44 16.35
CA ILE A 503 0.11 -7.11 15.56
C ILE A 503 1.45 -6.98 16.31
N SER A 504 2.23 -8.07 16.36
CA SER A 504 3.59 -8.06 16.91
C SER A 504 4.48 -7.06 16.17
N GLY A 505 5.19 -6.21 16.90
CA GLY A 505 6.03 -5.19 16.28
C GLY A 505 6.35 -4.03 17.22
N THR A 506 6.45 -2.84 16.66
CA THR A 506 6.76 -1.61 17.42
C THR A 506 5.59 -1.23 18.33
N ASN A 507 5.87 -1.02 19.61
CA ASN A 507 4.93 -0.45 20.56
C ASN A 507 5.68 0.49 21.52
N TYR A 508 5.33 1.77 21.48
CA TYR A 508 6.03 2.81 22.23
C TYR A 508 5.68 2.86 23.73
N LEU A 509 4.70 2.10 24.23
CA LEU A 509 4.48 1.94 25.67
C LEU A 509 5.59 1.10 26.31
N CYS A 510 6.08 0.08 25.59
CA CYS A 510 7.11 -0.82 26.05
C CYS A 510 8.47 -0.13 26.16
N GLU A 511 9.22 -0.40 27.24
CA GLU A 511 10.58 0.13 27.42
C GLU A 511 11.54 -0.31 26.30
N SER A 512 11.29 -1.47 25.70
CA SER A 512 12.01 -2.00 24.54
C SER A 512 11.56 -1.40 23.20
N GLY A 513 10.44 -0.67 23.20
CA GLY A 513 9.75 -0.24 21.99
C GLY A 513 9.09 -1.38 21.22
N SER A 514 8.92 -2.57 21.80
CA SER A 514 8.40 -3.77 21.09
C SER A 514 7.39 -4.56 21.91
N CYS A 515 6.31 -5.01 21.25
CA CYS A 515 5.33 -5.92 21.80
C CYS A 515 5.21 -7.19 20.94
N TYR A 516 4.81 -8.31 21.57
CA TYR A 516 4.52 -9.56 20.89
C TYR A 516 3.11 -10.04 21.20
N ASN A 517 2.42 -10.51 20.16
CA ASN A 517 1.12 -11.13 20.21
C ASN A 517 1.16 -12.49 19.49
N ASN A 518 0.57 -13.52 20.11
CA ASN A 518 0.50 -14.87 19.54
C ASN A 518 -0.70 -15.08 18.59
N GLY A 519 -1.41 -14.01 18.24
CA GLY A 519 -2.56 -14.00 17.35
C GLY A 519 -3.92 -14.15 18.03
N LYS A 520 -3.99 -14.41 19.34
CA LYS A 520 -5.24 -14.81 20.02
C LYS A 520 -6.11 -13.66 20.53
N ASP A 521 -5.52 -12.53 20.94
CA ASP A 521 -6.22 -11.41 21.58
C ASP A 521 -5.75 -10.07 21.01
N ASP A 522 -6.38 -8.92 21.31
CA ASP A 522 -5.88 -7.58 20.97
C ASP A 522 -4.71 -7.12 21.86
N ARG A 523 -4.53 -7.80 22.99
CA ARG A 523 -3.41 -7.63 23.90
C ARG A 523 -2.22 -8.49 23.50
N GLY A 524 -1.04 -7.94 23.74
CA GLY A 524 0.22 -8.67 23.73
C GLY A 524 1.01 -8.31 24.97
N VAL A 525 2.27 -8.73 25.00
CA VAL A 525 3.18 -8.40 26.09
C VAL A 525 4.38 -7.63 25.56
N CYS A 526 4.92 -6.73 26.36
CA CYS A 526 6.21 -6.12 26.07
C CYS A 526 7.30 -7.18 26.06
N VAL A 527 8.17 -7.15 25.06
CA VAL A 527 9.20 -8.17 24.85
C VAL A 527 10.53 -7.56 24.45
N PRO A 528 11.66 -8.31 24.57
CA PRO A 528 12.92 -7.87 24.01
C PRO A 528 12.77 -7.48 22.54
N PRO A 529 13.47 -6.42 22.09
CA PRO A 529 13.28 -5.91 20.75
C PRO A 529 13.80 -6.92 19.71
N PRO A 530 13.05 -7.20 18.64
CA PRO A 530 13.49 -8.12 17.60
C PRO A 530 14.62 -7.50 16.76
N LYS A 531 15.46 -8.37 16.21
CA LYS A 531 16.48 -8.02 15.21
C LYS A 531 16.18 -8.72 13.90
N SER A 532 16.44 -8.03 12.80
CA SER A 532 16.39 -8.63 11.47
C SER A 532 17.32 -9.83 11.39
N VAL A 533 16.85 -10.93 10.79
CA VAL A 533 17.72 -12.09 10.49
C VAL A 533 18.84 -11.66 9.55
N ASN A 534 18.52 -10.85 8.53
CA ASN A 534 19.47 -10.28 7.58
C ASN A 534 19.27 -8.75 7.50
N PHE A 535 19.86 -8.00 8.43
CA PHE A 535 19.73 -6.54 8.46
C PHE A 535 20.34 -5.89 7.21
N GLY A 536 19.59 -4.98 6.57
CA GLY A 536 20.05 -4.23 5.40
C GLY A 536 20.01 -4.99 4.07
N ALA A 537 19.50 -6.23 4.05
CA ALA A 537 19.36 -7.00 2.82
C ALA A 537 18.21 -6.51 1.94
N THR A 538 18.37 -6.70 0.62
CA THR A 538 17.28 -6.50 -0.34
C THR A 538 16.21 -7.56 -0.16
N CYS A 539 14.95 -7.22 -0.42
CA CYS A 539 13.81 -8.13 -0.35
C CYS A 539 13.00 -8.11 -1.65
N GLN A 540 12.21 -9.16 -1.88
CA GLN A 540 11.21 -9.21 -2.95
C GLN A 540 9.81 -9.04 -2.37
N THR A 541 9.55 -9.71 -1.25
CA THR A 541 8.27 -9.72 -0.52
C THR A 541 8.51 -9.54 0.98
N SER A 542 7.45 -9.31 1.76
CA SER A 542 7.57 -9.18 3.21
C SER A 542 7.89 -10.51 3.91
N ASN A 543 7.79 -11.65 3.21
CA ASN A 543 8.27 -12.95 3.72
C ASN A 543 9.79 -12.97 3.91
N ASP A 544 10.53 -12.13 3.17
CA ASP A 544 11.99 -12.01 3.30
C ASP A 544 12.40 -11.18 4.53
N CYS A 545 11.43 -10.46 5.13
CA CYS A 545 11.63 -9.50 6.20
C CYS A 545 11.24 -10.09 7.55
N MET A 546 12.02 -11.08 8.01
CA MET A 546 11.79 -11.73 9.30
C MET A 546 12.72 -11.19 10.39
N GLY A 547 12.17 -11.00 11.58
CA GLY A 547 12.89 -10.63 12.79
C GLY A 547 12.71 -11.67 13.89
N ILE A 548 13.72 -11.80 14.74
CA ILE A 548 13.68 -12.69 15.91
C ILE A 548 14.18 -11.92 17.13
N ASN A 549 13.50 -12.07 18.27
CA ASN A 549 13.97 -11.52 19.55
C ASN A 549 14.71 -12.57 20.39
N SER A 550 15.26 -12.17 21.54
CA SER A 550 16.00 -13.08 22.43
C SER A 550 15.13 -14.18 23.06
N ASN A 551 13.81 -14.08 22.96
CA ASN A 551 12.86 -15.11 23.42
C ASN A 551 12.52 -16.11 22.29
N ASN A 552 13.21 -16.04 21.15
CA ASN A 552 12.97 -16.85 19.95
C ASN A 552 11.55 -16.67 19.38
N GLN A 553 10.96 -15.49 19.56
CA GLN A 553 9.68 -15.11 18.98
C GLN A 553 9.91 -14.43 17.63
N SER A 554 9.09 -14.80 16.64
CA SER A 554 9.21 -14.29 15.27
C SER A 554 8.35 -13.06 15.02
N PHE A 555 8.88 -12.15 14.21
CA PHE A 555 8.26 -10.90 13.80
C PHE A 555 8.30 -10.78 12.28
N VAL A 556 7.26 -10.19 11.72
CA VAL A 556 7.16 -9.92 10.28
C VAL A 556 7.35 -8.43 10.08
N GLY A 557 8.35 -8.07 9.29
CA GLY A 557 8.62 -6.72 8.84
C GLY A 557 7.96 -6.44 7.50
N GLN A 558 8.22 -5.25 6.96
CA GLN A 558 7.71 -4.84 5.65
C GLN A 558 8.85 -4.73 4.65
N CYS A 559 8.61 -5.25 3.44
CA CYS A 559 9.49 -5.04 2.29
C CYS A 559 9.02 -3.81 1.51
N GLN A 560 9.80 -2.72 1.53
CA GLN A 560 9.41 -1.43 0.95
C GLN A 560 10.42 -0.96 -0.11
N CYS A 561 9.93 -0.22 -1.10
CA CYS A 561 10.76 0.39 -2.13
C CYS A 561 11.70 1.45 -1.54
N GLY A 562 12.99 1.41 -1.90
CA GLY A 562 13.94 2.47 -1.59
C GLY A 562 14.05 3.52 -2.69
N TYR A 563 14.67 4.66 -2.38
CA TYR A 563 15.05 5.67 -3.38
C TYR A 563 16.48 5.41 -3.89
N ASN A 564 16.66 4.31 -4.62
CA ASN A 564 17.97 3.86 -5.12
C ASN A 564 17.97 3.72 -6.64
N PRO A 565 19.16 3.73 -7.29
CA PRO A 565 19.27 3.72 -8.75
C PRO A 565 18.86 2.41 -9.42
N TRP A 566 18.60 1.35 -8.67
CA TRP A 566 18.22 0.03 -9.18
C TRP A 566 16.76 -0.35 -8.98
N GLY A 567 15.99 0.46 -8.22
CA GLY A 567 14.61 0.11 -7.84
C GLY A 567 14.55 -1.10 -6.89
N TYR A 568 15.54 -1.26 -6.03
CA TYR A 568 15.55 -2.31 -5.01
C TYR A 568 14.63 -1.98 -3.83
N LYS A 569 14.08 -3.04 -3.22
CA LYS A 569 13.35 -2.99 -1.96
C LYS A 569 14.26 -3.45 -0.83
N TYR A 570 14.02 -2.92 0.37
CA TYR A 570 14.69 -3.35 1.60
C TYR A 570 13.68 -3.57 2.70
N CYS A 571 14.05 -4.39 3.68
CA CYS A 571 13.24 -4.59 4.88
C CYS A 571 13.31 -3.36 5.79
N ASN A 572 12.17 -3.00 6.38
CA ASN A 572 12.14 -2.00 7.46
C ASN A 572 12.97 -2.49 8.66
N ALA A 573 13.58 -1.54 9.37
CA ALA A 573 14.35 -1.84 10.57
C ALA A 573 13.41 -2.21 11.74
N PHE A 574 13.76 -3.27 12.47
CA PHE A 574 13.14 -3.58 13.76
C PHE A 574 13.72 -2.72 14.88
N ALA A 575 13.03 -2.64 16.03
CA ALA A 575 13.47 -1.86 17.18
C ALA A 575 14.83 -2.32 17.75
N GLY A 576 15.26 -3.56 17.49
CA GLY A 576 16.55 -4.09 17.92
C GLY A 576 17.67 -3.90 16.89
N ASP A 577 17.33 -3.53 15.65
CA ASP A 577 18.31 -3.22 14.61
C ASP A 577 19.02 -1.89 14.89
N PRO A 578 20.19 -1.61 14.29
CA PRO A 578 20.95 -0.40 14.62
C PRO A 578 20.14 0.92 14.54
N PRO A 579 19.27 1.16 13.52
CA PRO A 579 18.41 2.34 13.49
C PRO A 579 17.39 2.37 14.63
N GLY A 580 16.71 1.24 14.90
CA GLY A 580 15.69 1.14 15.96
C GLY A 580 16.27 1.27 17.36
N ALA A 581 17.40 0.61 17.62
CA ALA A 581 18.08 0.68 18.91
C ALA A 581 18.58 2.10 19.20
N LEU A 582 19.08 2.80 18.17
CA LEU A 582 19.46 4.21 18.28
C LEU A 582 18.23 5.09 18.56
N PHE A 583 17.13 4.87 17.84
CA PHE A 583 15.87 5.57 18.06
C PHE A 583 15.39 5.42 19.52
N VAL A 584 15.21 4.20 20.02
CA VAL A 584 14.76 3.95 21.40
C VAL A 584 15.70 4.61 22.41
N LYS A 585 17.02 4.47 22.22
CA LYS A 585 18.04 5.07 23.10
C LYS A 585 17.97 6.59 23.15
N LYS A 586 17.70 7.25 22.02
CA LYS A 586 17.68 8.72 21.94
C LYS A 586 16.32 9.30 22.31
N VAL A 587 15.25 8.64 21.92
CA VAL A 587 13.90 9.19 22.01
C VAL A 587 13.24 8.89 23.37
N SER A 588 13.46 7.71 23.96
CA SER A 588 12.89 7.37 25.28
C SER A 588 13.17 8.44 26.37
N PRO A 589 14.39 8.99 26.52
CA PRO A 589 14.65 10.05 27.50
C PRO A 589 13.86 11.35 27.25
N LEU A 590 13.58 11.71 25.98
CA LEU A 590 12.84 12.93 25.65
C LEU A 590 11.41 12.88 26.17
N TYR A 591 10.76 11.73 26.08
CA TYR A 591 9.39 11.55 26.55
C TYR A 591 9.26 11.54 28.08
N LYS A 592 10.38 11.56 28.82
CA LYS A 592 10.39 11.76 30.28
C LYS A 592 10.45 13.24 30.66
N LEU A 593 10.67 14.15 29.71
CA LEU A 593 10.77 15.58 29.95
C LEU A 593 9.38 16.22 29.99
N SER A 594 9.15 17.13 30.94
CA SER A 594 7.91 17.91 31.00
C SER A 594 7.62 18.71 29.72
N GLN A 595 8.67 19.07 28.98
CA GLN A 595 8.63 19.93 27.80
C GLN A 595 7.87 19.30 26.62
N ILE A 596 7.80 17.97 26.54
CA ILE A 596 7.08 17.26 25.47
C ILE A 596 5.56 17.53 25.51
N THR A 597 5.03 17.95 26.67
CA THR A 597 3.60 18.28 26.83
C THR A 597 3.18 19.58 26.11
N MET A 598 4.14 20.40 25.66
CA MET A 598 3.83 21.56 24.80
C MET A 598 3.58 21.18 23.34
N CYS A 599 3.98 19.96 22.94
CA CYS A 599 3.65 19.47 21.62
C CYS A 599 2.15 19.19 21.51
N HIS A 600 1.61 19.51 20.34
CA HIS A 600 0.28 19.11 19.93
C HIS A 600 0.11 17.58 20.03
N THR A 601 -1.05 17.11 20.50
CA THR A 601 -1.31 15.67 20.76
C THR A 601 -1.04 14.79 19.52
N ALA A 602 -1.48 15.26 18.35
CA ALA A 602 -1.30 14.54 17.09
C ALA A 602 0.13 14.64 16.51
N LEU A 603 1.00 15.45 17.09
CA LEU A 603 2.39 15.62 16.66
C LEU A 603 3.40 14.95 17.59
N ARG A 604 2.96 14.10 18.53
CA ARG A 604 3.82 13.45 19.54
C ARG A 604 5.09 12.84 18.94
N PHE A 605 4.97 11.94 17.96
CA PHE A 605 6.10 11.30 17.26
C PHE A 605 6.48 12.02 15.95
N ASN A 606 6.13 13.31 15.80
CA ASN A 606 6.49 14.10 14.64
C ASN A 606 7.82 14.84 14.88
N THR A 607 8.58 15.01 13.81
CA THR A 607 9.86 15.68 13.85
C THR A 607 9.81 17.12 14.38
N ASN A 608 8.74 17.86 14.06
CA ASN A 608 8.61 19.24 14.53
C ASN A 608 8.44 19.34 16.06
N CYS A 609 7.78 18.35 16.67
CA CYS A 609 7.68 18.28 18.13
C CYS A 609 9.06 18.05 18.75
N LEU A 610 9.83 17.12 18.17
CA LEU A 610 11.19 16.84 18.62
C LEU A 610 12.10 18.07 18.51
N ASP A 611 11.99 18.83 17.42
CA ASP A 611 12.74 20.07 17.20
C ASP A 611 12.40 21.14 18.25
N MET A 612 11.11 21.28 18.59
CA MET A 612 10.65 22.20 19.63
C MET A 612 11.23 21.81 21.00
N VAL A 613 11.12 20.55 21.40
CA VAL A 613 11.63 20.07 22.69
C VAL A 613 13.15 20.16 22.76
N ALA A 614 13.85 19.83 21.67
CA ALA A 614 15.30 19.96 21.59
C ALA A 614 15.74 21.41 21.78
N SER A 615 15.07 22.36 21.12
CA SER A 615 15.35 23.79 21.26
C SER A 615 15.17 24.27 22.70
N MET A 616 14.15 23.79 23.40
CA MET A 616 13.87 24.17 24.80
C MET A 616 14.82 23.55 25.82
N THR A 617 15.46 22.44 25.47
CA THR A 617 16.37 21.71 26.34
C THR A 617 17.85 21.97 26.02
N GLY A 618 18.12 22.79 25.00
CA GLY A 618 19.48 23.02 24.48
C GLY A 618 20.09 21.79 23.81
N ALA A 619 19.27 20.79 23.45
CA ALA A 619 19.70 19.57 22.81
C ALA A 619 19.80 19.75 21.29
N ASN A 620 20.64 18.95 20.63
CA ASN A 620 20.75 18.98 19.18
C ASN A 620 19.59 18.19 18.54
N ALA A 621 18.63 18.93 17.97
CA ALA A 621 17.44 18.41 17.30
C ALA A 621 17.76 17.39 16.19
N ASN A 622 18.85 17.59 15.46
CA ASN A 622 19.25 16.73 14.35
C ASN A 622 19.49 15.27 14.79
N ILE A 623 19.97 15.05 16.02
CA ILE A 623 20.20 13.70 16.55
C ILE A 623 18.89 12.92 16.67
N TYR A 624 17.83 13.57 17.15
CA TYR A 624 16.52 12.94 17.32
C TYR A 624 15.81 12.77 15.99
N TYR A 625 15.88 13.80 15.14
CA TYR A 625 15.28 13.82 13.81
C TYR A 625 15.82 12.69 12.93
N SER A 626 17.15 12.57 12.84
CA SER A 626 17.82 11.53 12.08
C SER A 626 17.56 10.14 12.66
N ALA A 627 17.53 9.98 13.98
CA ALA A 627 17.21 8.69 14.60
C ALA A 627 15.77 8.24 14.30
N LEU A 628 14.79 9.14 14.40
CA LEU A 628 13.39 8.87 14.05
C LEU A 628 13.28 8.49 12.57
N LEU A 629 13.76 9.35 11.67
CA LEU A 629 13.65 9.11 10.23
C LEU A 629 14.35 7.83 9.82
N ASN A 630 15.57 7.57 10.29
CA ASN A 630 16.31 6.37 9.91
C ASN A 630 15.60 5.10 10.38
N PHE A 631 14.98 5.10 11.56
CA PHE A 631 14.21 3.96 12.03
C PHE A 631 12.93 3.75 11.21
N THR A 632 12.17 4.82 10.97
CA THR A 632 10.84 4.71 10.38
C THR A 632 10.81 4.70 8.86
N ASN A 633 11.91 5.10 8.20
CA ASN A 633 12.03 5.16 6.74
C ASN A 633 13.35 4.54 6.25
N PHE A 634 13.88 3.53 6.97
CA PHE A 634 15.19 2.92 6.65
C PHE A 634 15.39 2.59 5.15
N PRO A 635 14.44 1.91 4.46
CA PRO A 635 14.62 1.60 3.03
C PRO A 635 14.76 2.84 2.13
N ALA A 636 14.18 3.97 2.52
CA ALA A 636 14.24 5.21 1.75
C ALA A 636 15.68 5.73 1.60
N TYR A 637 16.54 5.47 2.60
CA TYR A 637 17.92 6.01 2.63
C TYR A 637 18.98 5.02 2.16
N MET A 638 18.57 3.77 1.86
CA MET A 638 19.50 2.76 1.37
C MET A 638 20.00 3.13 -0.02
N GLU A 639 21.33 3.15 -0.15
CA GLU A 639 22.06 3.31 -1.42
C GLU A 639 21.58 4.52 -2.26
N ASN A 640 21.25 5.64 -1.60
CA ASN A 640 20.90 6.89 -2.29
C ASN A 640 22.11 7.47 -3.03
N ASP A 641 21.94 7.72 -4.33
CA ASP A 641 22.80 8.60 -5.13
C ASP A 641 22.81 10.03 -4.55
N GLU A 642 23.86 10.81 -4.83
CA GLU A 642 24.02 12.17 -4.31
C GLU A 642 22.80 13.08 -4.57
N CYS A 643 22.30 13.13 -5.81
CA CYS A 643 21.11 13.90 -6.15
C CYS A 643 19.85 13.42 -5.41
N VAL A 644 19.72 12.13 -5.08
CA VAL A 644 18.61 11.64 -4.27
C VAL A 644 18.75 12.19 -2.85
N ARG A 645 19.97 12.21 -2.30
CA ARG A 645 20.24 12.74 -0.96
C ARG A 645 19.93 14.23 -0.87
N THR A 646 20.17 14.99 -1.92
CA THR A 646 20.01 16.46 -1.92
C THR A 646 18.63 16.93 -2.39
N VAL A 647 17.95 16.17 -3.26
CA VAL A 647 16.64 16.55 -3.82
C VAL A 647 15.47 15.87 -3.10
N ILE A 648 15.52 14.55 -2.90
CA ILE A 648 14.40 13.78 -2.34
C ILE A 648 14.54 13.65 -0.82
N ASN A 649 15.68 13.16 -0.35
CA ASN A 649 15.91 12.79 1.05
C ASN A 649 16.75 13.82 1.82
N SER A 650 16.76 15.07 1.37
CA SER A 650 17.56 16.15 1.98
C SER A 650 17.24 16.37 3.44
N ALA A 651 15.98 16.15 3.83
CA ALA A 651 15.55 16.24 5.20
C ALA A 651 16.33 15.29 6.14
N PHE A 652 16.73 14.11 5.66
CA PHE A 652 17.54 13.18 6.43
C PHE A 652 19.04 13.51 6.32
N TRP A 653 19.56 13.58 5.10
CA TRP A 653 21.01 13.65 4.86
C TRP A 653 21.66 14.97 5.29
N SER A 654 20.95 16.10 5.18
CA SER A 654 21.48 17.41 5.60
C SER A 654 21.65 17.54 7.13
N ARG A 655 21.06 16.63 7.90
CA ARG A 655 21.07 16.64 9.37
C ARG A 655 22.08 15.67 9.97
N LEU A 656 22.68 14.79 9.17
CA LEU A 656 23.75 13.94 9.64
C LEU A 656 25.04 14.77 9.84
N PRO A 657 25.87 14.45 10.85
CA PRO A 657 27.19 15.07 10.96
C PRO A 657 27.96 14.82 9.65
N PRO A 658 28.73 15.79 9.14
CA PRO A 658 29.62 15.52 8.01
C PRO A 658 30.52 14.34 8.39
N GLY A 659 30.52 13.31 7.55
CA GLY A 659 31.41 12.16 7.75
C GLY A 659 32.88 12.61 7.76
N PRO A 660 33.81 11.77 8.25
CA PRO A 660 35.22 12.05 8.06
C PRO A 660 35.47 12.24 6.56
N SER A 661 36.01 13.41 6.20
CA SER A 661 36.41 13.70 4.82
C SER A 661 37.36 12.58 4.34
N PRO A 662 37.21 12.08 3.10
CA PRO A 662 38.23 11.21 2.53
C PRO A 662 39.59 11.89 2.71
N PRO A 663 40.66 11.15 3.07
CA PRO A 663 41.98 11.73 3.08
C PRO A 663 42.24 12.37 1.71
N PRO A 664 42.84 13.58 1.68
CA PRO A 664 43.14 14.23 0.41
C PRO A 664 43.88 13.24 -0.48
N PRO A 665 43.56 13.17 -1.79
CA PRO A 665 44.37 12.38 -2.70
C PRO A 665 45.83 12.80 -2.52
N PRO A 666 46.77 11.85 -2.44
CA PRO A 666 48.18 12.17 -2.28
C PRO A 666 48.55 13.22 -3.33
N SER A 667 49.17 14.32 -2.89
CA SER A 667 49.64 15.34 -3.81
C SER A 667 50.52 14.66 -4.86
N PRO A 668 50.48 15.11 -6.12
CA PRO A 668 51.53 14.75 -7.06
C PRO A 668 52.82 15.33 -6.49
N ASP A 669 53.63 14.49 -5.86
CA ASP A 669 55.01 14.83 -5.56
C ASP A 669 55.71 14.98 -6.91
N ASN A 670 55.85 16.24 -7.32
CA ASN A 670 56.91 16.64 -8.22
C ASN A 670 58.21 16.48 -7.44
N ASP A 671 58.90 15.36 -7.63
CA ASP A 671 60.34 15.30 -7.46
C ASP A 671 60.96 14.32 -8.46
N ASP A 672 61.57 14.91 -9.48
CA ASP A 672 62.69 14.33 -10.21
C ASP A 672 63.81 14.00 -9.22
N ASN A 673 64.00 12.73 -8.86
CA ASN A 673 65.33 12.10 -8.87
C ASN A 673 65.31 10.59 -8.61
N SER A 674 65.72 9.84 -9.63
CA SER A 674 66.70 8.75 -9.57
C SER A 674 67.06 8.20 -8.17
N SER A 675 66.63 6.96 -7.87
CA SER A 675 67.50 5.81 -7.56
C SER A 675 66.67 4.57 -7.25
N ALA A 676 66.88 3.52 -8.06
CA ALA A 676 66.28 2.22 -7.91
C ALA A 676 66.69 1.51 -6.60
N GLN A 677 65.73 0.92 -5.88
CA GLN A 677 65.90 -0.38 -5.24
C GLN A 677 64.58 -1.16 -5.25
N VAL A 678 64.58 -2.22 -6.05
CA VAL A 678 63.59 -3.29 -6.06
C VAL A 678 63.79 -4.13 -4.81
N LEU A 679 62.75 -4.27 -3.97
CA LEU A 679 62.66 -5.38 -3.03
C LEU A 679 61.29 -6.07 -3.19
N ILE A 680 61.34 -7.21 -3.86
CA ILE A 680 60.29 -8.22 -3.91
C ILE A 680 60.36 -9.00 -2.59
N VAL A 681 59.26 -9.07 -1.84
CA VAL A 681 58.98 -10.22 -0.96
C VAL A 681 57.51 -10.62 -1.10
N LEU A 682 57.36 -11.82 -1.62
CA LEU A 682 56.14 -12.62 -1.75
C LEU A 682 55.72 -13.25 -0.42
N SER A 683 54.45 -13.71 -0.39
CA SER A 683 53.92 -14.89 0.34
C SER A 683 53.55 -14.66 1.83
N SER A 684 52.53 -15.27 2.46
CA SER A 684 51.62 -16.38 2.10
C SER A 684 50.37 -16.38 3.00
N LEU A 685 49.30 -16.99 2.49
CA LEU A 685 48.30 -17.77 3.23
C LEU A 685 48.88 -18.54 4.45
N ALA A 686 48.15 -18.60 5.57
CA ALA A 686 47.96 -19.84 6.35
C ALA A 686 46.82 -19.71 7.37
N LEU A 687 45.93 -20.70 7.33
CA LEU A 687 44.92 -21.04 8.33
C LEU A 687 45.53 -21.71 9.58
N PHE A 688 44.71 -21.75 10.64
CA PHE A 688 44.67 -22.60 11.85
C PHE A 688 45.58 -22.25 13.03
N ILE A 689 44.98 -21.88 14.17
CA ILE A 689 44.42 -22.81 15.17
C ILE A 689 43.01 -22.36 15.54
#